data_AF-A0A162XFZ1-F1
#
_entry.id   AF-A0A162XFZ1-F1
#
_cell.length_a   1.000
_cell.length_b   1.000
_cell.length_c   1.000
_cell.angle_alpha   90.00
_cell.angle_beta   90.00
_cell.angle_gamma   90.00
#
_symmetry.space_group_name_H-M   'P 1'
#
loop_
_entity.id
_entity.type
_entity.pdbx_description
1 polymer ?
#
loop_
_entity_poly.entity_id
_entity_poly.type
_entity_poly.pdbx_seq_one_letter_code
_entity_poly.pdbx_strand_id
1 'polypeptide(L)'
;MGPNFTACGVRYMSDPALISQYNYSGHVRLIPANQSTQITYEGCIALCGHGNEYYTWPVISATLTTWVLPILGTLLQAPFESNAFWRTVKACNRWIGSPISSLAAILWDISISGKCALFVDLAVPFGDTPDQYSEFASMRDSFYILMNLNQYKMKPVISMTREAEGLLRIALFSKELKLLGTSKTLSQKRLKLAQDLRSNRRRGVVPIFLSTLWFVLALGISIEAAFGDLGSNLQAHNLAMGLFVSWLPILILCSILDRNPVASDDIQRKLNKLVDLVCNSLLDPDTRREYIASVADLHQAQHMAYWVEKIAAKAEYIRGDYFRGFAGQARTRFHYGAAYAILIEIEKAYIAERGRNWLSDPTEARAALVLGQTDHGFTWFDGRQLWTVIASILFVGCTSVGAFVLSFNTPTVGLGCRTGGYLIFFIIALILMMAEIVVWWLTSPLRKQDRFHSHVEEYTRHASSRRMTAFAILPGLGASLSILARILDCIENVVLQVVLVPRRLLPTKHKLARLETTETALRTHFLSLRNLTARNWLQRAFFTPLESTNLVWACYLLVAQTLGAFNNCACMTSSWGGFGGYLDFTQTNVAKSVAVREYWIIGTVTTCAVMGLGMSYIVLEWLVQAHLSTEDYDNAMNGLRRVRKFRYVTLWIKYPLDWLVYIVSIMLNACQVRGLNDRRIVMWTRDCTLKPEIGHMMVRCATDAQRLSFHETSV
;
A
#
# COMPACT_ATOMS: atom_id res chain seq x y z
N MET A 1 2.91 2.28 46.92
CA MET A 1 4.20 1.63 46.65
C MET A 1 4.05 0.77 45.41
N GLY A 2 5.07 0.74 44.54
CA GLY A 2 5.09 -0.21 43.42
C GLY A 2 5.34 -1.64 43.93
N PRO A 3 4.85 -2.67 43.23
CA PRO A 3 5.11 -4.06 43.58
C PRO A 3 6.61 -4.35 43.52
N ASN A 4 7.09 -5.17 44.45
CA ASN A 4 8.37 -5.86 44.34
C ASN A 4 8.05 -7.34 44.35
N PHE A 5 7.95 -7.95 43.17
CA PHE A 5 7.48 -9.33 43.04
C PHE A 5 8.38 -10.33 43.78
N THR A 6 9.66 -10.03 43.92
CA THR A 6 10.61 -10.85 44.67
C THR A 6 10.26 -10.85 46.16
N ALA A 7 10.08 -9.66 46.76
CA ALA A 7 9.74 -9.54 48.17
C ALA A 7 8.34 -10.10 48.49
N CYS A 8 7.36 -9.83 47.60
CA CYS A 8 6.04 -10.43 47.72
C CYS A 8 6.06 -11.94 47.67
N GLY A 9 6.83 -12.51 46.75
CA GLY A 9 6.90 -13.95 46.55
C GLY A 9 7.48 -14.64 47.77
N VAL A 10 8.55 -14.09 48.35
CA VAL A 10 9.11 -14.59 49.61
C VAL A 10 8.05 -14.58 50.71
N ARG A 11 7.30 -13.47 50.85
CA ARG A 11 6.23 -13.35 51.85
C ARG A 11 5.13 -14.40 51.65
N TYR A 12 4.62 -14.54 50.42
CA TYR A 12 3.57 -15.51 50.09
C TYR A 12 4.02 -16.95 50.37
N MET A 13 5.20 -17.33 49.90
CA MET A 13 5.74 -18.69 50.06
C MET A 13 6.07 -19.03 51.52
N SER A 14 6.30 -18.03 52.37
CA SER A 14 6.63 -18.22 53.79
C SER A 14 5.43 -18.34 54.72
N ASP A 15 4.23 -17.94 54.29
CA ASP A 15 3.05 -17.83 55.14
C ASP A 15 1.92 -18.78 54.70
N PRO A 16 1.68 -19.88 55.45
CA PRO A 16 0.61 -20.84 55.14
C PRO A 16 -0.79 -20.22 55.10
N ALA A 17 -1.05 -19.16 55.89
CA ALA A 17 -2.37 -18.52 55.92
C ALA A 17 -2.64 -17.82 54.58
N LEU A 18 -1.64 -17.10 54.04
CA LEU A 18 -1.75 -16.45 52.74
C LEU A 18 -1.91 -17.46 51.60
N ILE A 19 -1.23 -18.60 51.67
CA ILE A 19 -1.38 -19.70 50.69
C ILE A 19 -2.81 -20.25 50.74
N SER A 20 -3.35 -20.51 51.93
CA SER A 20 -4.72 -21.04 52.05
C SER A 20 -5.77 -20.07 51.49
N GLN A 21 -5.53 -18.76 51.62
CA GLN A 21 -6.46 -17.71 51.21
C GLN A 21 -6.41 -17.41 49.70
N TYR A 22 -5.20 -17.38 49.11
CA TYR A 22 -4.98 -16.84 47.77
C TYR A 22 -4.40 -17.83 46.75
N ASN A 23 -4.27 -19.10 47.10
CA ASN A 23 -3.79 -20.12 46.17
C ASN A 23 -4.61 -20.15 44.88
N TYR A 24 -3.91 -20.41 43.78
CA TYR A 24 -4.55 -20.68 42.51
C TYR A 24 -4.80 -22.18 42.34
N SER A 25 -6.05 -22.57 42.09
CA SER A 25 -6.50 -23.95 41.90
C SER A 25 -6.95 -24.27 40.46
N GLY A 26 -6.89 -23.28 39.57
CA GLY A 26 -7.30 -23.44 38.17
C GLY A 26 -6.28 -24.21 37.32
N HIS A 27 -6.57 -24.32 36.02
CA HIS A 27 -5.64 -24.95 35.08
C HIS A 27 -4.40 -24.08 34.89
N VAL A 28 -3.22 -24.71 34.96
CA VAL A 28 -1.89 -24.10 34.86
C VAL A 28 -1.20 -24.65 33.61
N ARG A 29 -0.53 -23.80 32.82
CA ARG A 29 0.07 -24.17 31.53
C ARG A 29 1.60 -24.07 31.58
N LEU A 30 2.29 -25.00 30.91
CA LEU A 30 3.77 -25.11 30.79
C LEU A 30 4.53 -25.43 32.09
N ILE A 31 3.88 -25.38 33.25
CA ILE A 31 4.48 -25.60 34.57
C ILE A 31 3.55 -26.47 35.43
N PRO A 32 4.06 -27.25 36.39
CA PRO A 32 3.22 -28.05 37.28
C PRO A 32 2.39 -27.14 38.20
N ALA A 33 1.15 -27.55 38.50
CA ALA A 33 0.32 -26.84 39.46
C ALA A 33 0.94 -26.94 40.86
N ASN A 34 1.17 -25.79 41.49
CA ASN A 34 1.73 -25.70 42.83
C ASN A 34 1.15 -24.49 43.59
N GLN A 35 0.24 -24.79 44.51
CA GLN A 35 -0.49 -23.78 45.29
C GLN A 35 0.42 -22.92 46.16
N SER A 36 1.58 -23.43 46.60
CA SER A 36 2.51 -22.68 47.45
C SER A 36 3.33 -21.64 46.68
N THR A 37 3.42 -21.73 45.36
CA THR A 37 4.14 -20.74 44.52
C THR A 37 3.22 -19.92 43.62
N GLN A 38 2.01 -20.44 43.35
CA GLN A 38 1.04 -19.85 42.41
C GLN A 38 -0.07 -19.13 43.16
N ILE A 39 -0.17 -17.83 42.89
CA ILE A 39 -1.15 -16.94 43.52
C ILE A 39 -2.19 -16.46 42.51
N THR A 40 -3.43 -16.26 42.98
CA THR A 40 -4.51 -15.60 42.24
C THR A 40 -4.23 -14.10 42.01
N TYR A 41 -4.93 -13.49 41.06
CA TYR A 41 -4.86 -12.06 40.81
C TYR A 41 -5.22 -11.20 42.03
N GLU A 42 -6.29 -11.57 42.75
CA GLU A 42 -6.73 -10.87 43.96
C GLU A 42 -5.67 -10.92 45.06
N GLY A 43 -5.04 -12.09 45.26
CA GLY A 43 -3.93 -12.24 46.19
C GLY A 43 -2.68 -11.45 45.79
N CYS A 44 -2.36 -11.41 44.49
CA CYS A 44 -1.25 -10.60 44.00
C CYS A 44 -1.46 -9.12 44.32
N ILE A 45 -2.68 -8.61 44.10
CA ILE A 45 -3.02 -7.22 44.44
C ILE A 45 -2.95 -6.99 45.95
N ALA A 46 -3.49 -7.90 46.75
CA ALA A 46 -3.49 -7.77 48.20
C ALA A 46 -2.05 -7.74 48.79
N LEU A 47 -1.13 -8.50 48.21
CA LEU A 47 0.25 -8.62 48.70
C LEU A 47 1.22 -7.61 48.08
N CYS A 48 1.10 -7.35 46.79
CA CYS A 48 2.03 -6.51 46.03
C CYS A 48 1.52 -5.11 45.69
N GLY A 49 0.21 -4.89 45.82
CA GLY A 49 -0.43 -3.63 45.49
C GLY A 49 -0.74 -3.44 44.01
N HIS A 50 -1.36 -2.29 43.70
CA HIS A 50 -1.85 -1.94 42.35
C HIS A 50 -0.83 -1.25 41.44
N GLY A 51 0.40 -1.02 41.91
CA GLY A 51 1.42 -0.27 41.15
C GLY A 51 2.10 -1.07 40.03
N ASN A 52 3.06 -0.44 39.36
CA ASN A 52 3.95 -1.07 38.37
C ASN A 52 5.38 -1.18 38.92
N GLU A 53 6.06 -2.27 38.58
CA GLU A 53 7.51 -2.45 38.79
C GLU A 53 8.28 -2.00 37.53
N TYR A 54 8.62 -0.71 37.48
CA TYR A 54 9.37 -0.14 36.35
C TYR A 54 10.79 -0.70 36.25
N TYR A 55 11.30 -0.82 35.03
CA TYR A 55 12.67 -1.23 34.80
C TYR A 55 13.67 -0.17 35.26
N THR A 56 14.88 -0.60 35.61
CA THR A 56 15.98 0.29 35.95
C THR A 56 16.50 1.02 34.71
N TRP A 57 17.12 2.19 34.89
CA TRP A 57 17.65 2.97 33.77
C TRP A 57 18.59 2.19 32.85
N PRO A 58 19.54 1.35 33.34
CA PRO A 58 20.40 0.55 32.46
C PRO A 58 19.60 -0.34 31.51
N VAL A 59 18.55 -0.99 32.01
CA VAL A 59 17.66 -1.85 31.23
C VAL A 59 16.89 -1.05 30.19
N ILE A 60 16.30 0.08 30.60
CA ILE A 60 15.57 1.00 29.71
C ILE A 60 16.51 1.48 28.59
N SER A 61 17.72 1.92 28.95
CA SER A 61 18.71 2.45 28.01
C SER A 61 19.15 1.42 26.98
N ALA A 62 19.30 0.15 27.38
CA ALA A 62 19.62 -0.94 26.47
C ALA A 62 18.48 -1.18 25.47
N THR A 63 17.23 -1.25 25.92
CA THR A 63 16.08 -1.40 25.00
C THR A 63 15.93 -0.20 24.05
N LEU A 64 16.20 1.02 24.53
CA LEU A 64 16.18 2.22 23.70
C LEU A 64 17.22 2.17 22.58
N THR A 65 18.45 1.76 22.88
CA THR A 65 19.54 1.68 21.89
C THR A 65 19.36 0.52 20.91
N THR A 66 18.82 -0.61 21.37
CA THR A 66 18.60 -1.80 20.55
C THR A 66 17.41 -1.66 19.60
N TRP A 67 16.31 -1.03 20.01
CA TRP A 67 15.08 -0.99 19.20
C TRP A 67 14.61 0.40 18.83
N VAL A 68 14.50 1.30 19.80
CA VAL A 68 13.91 2.61 19.53
C VAL A 68 14.78 3.42 18.58
N LEU A 69 16.11 3.42 18.76
CA LEU A 69 17.02 4.13 17.86
C LEU A 69 17.02 3.53 16.43
N PRO A 70 17.13 2.20 16.21
CA PRO A 70 17.01 1.62 14.87
C PRO A 70 15.64 1.84 14.19
N ILE A 71 14.54 1.77 14.96
CA ILE A 71 13.20 2.06 14.45
C ILE A 71 13.13 3.53 14.00
N LEU A 72 13.58 4.46 14.84
CA LEU A 72 13.64 5.88 14.48
C LEU A 72 14.56 6.13 13.29
N GLY A 73 15.73 5.48 13.24
CA GLY A 73 16.63 5.53 12.10
C GLY A 73 15.94 5.11 10.82
N THR A 74 15.20 3.99 10.84
CA THR A 74 14.46 3.47 9.69
C THR A 74 13.30 4.39 9.29
N LEU A 75 12.58 4.95 10.27
CA LEU A 75 11.52 5.94 10.02
C LEU A 75 12.09 7.24 9.44
N LEU A 76 13.26 7.71 9.90
CA LEU A 76 13.91 8.92 9.37
C LEU A 76 14.34 8.76 7.91
N GLN A 77 14.59 7.53 7.45
CA GLN A 77 14.85 7.24 6.05
C GLN A 77 13.57 7.14 5.20
N ALA A 78 12.40 7.20 5.83
CA ALA A 78 11.16 7.21 5.10
C ALA A 78 11.08 8.47 4.20
N PRO A 79 10.40 8.37 3.05
CA PRO A 79 10.39 9.41 2.02
C PRO A 79 9.52 10.61 2.43
N PHE A 80 9.98 11.44 3.37
CA PHE A 80 9.23 12.59 3.87
C PHE A 80 9.26 13.79 2.92
N GLU A 81 8.18 14.58 2.95
CA GLU A 81 8.07 15.82 2.18
C GLU A 81 8.67 16.98 2.99
N SER A 82 9.72 17.63 2.44
CA SER A 82 10.30 18.85 3.02
C SER A 82 9.24 19.96 3.09
N ASN A 83 9.24 20.74 4.18
CA ASN A 83 8.31 21.85 4.42
C ASN A 83 6.81 21.48 4.51
N ALA A 84 6.47 20.18 4.62
CA ALA A 84 5.08 19.72 4.74
C ALA A 84 4.85 18.83 5.97
N PHE A 85 5.11 19.37 7.17
CA PHE A 85 5.02 18.64 8.44
C PHE A 85 3.75 17.79 8.60
N TRP A 86 2.57 18.39 8.39
CA TRP A 86 1.29 17.68 8.54
C TRP A 86 1.05 16.58 7.50
N ARG A 87 1.63 16.69 6.29
CA ARG A 87 1.56 15.61 5.30
C ARG A 87 2.43 14.43 5.72
N THR A 88 3.61 14.72 6.27
CA THR A 88 4.50 13.71 6.86
C THR A 88 3.84 13.01 8.05
N VAL A 89 3.25 13.75 8.99
CA VAL A 89 2.54 13.15 10.13
C VAL A 89 1.39 12.25 9.66
N LYS A 90 0.61 12.67 8.67
CA LYS A 90 -0.46 11.84 8.09
C LYS A 90 0.07 10.59 7.40
N ALA A 91 1.21 10.67 6.73
CA ALA A 91 1.86 9.50 6.13
C ALA A 91 2.30 8.49 7.21
N CYS A 92 2.97 8.96 8.28
CA CYS A 92 3.34 8.12 9.41
C CYS A 92 2.12 7.47 10.07
N ASN A 93 1.05 8.25 10.28
CA ASN A 93 -0.21 7.75 10.83
C ASN A 93 -0.78 6.60 10.00
N ARG A 94 -0.74 6.73 8.68
CA ARG A 94 -1.21 5.69 7.78
C ARG A 94 -0.29 4.47 7.75
N TRP A 95 1.02 4.67 7.65
CA TRP A 95 2.01 3.58 7.58
C TRP A 95 2.02 2.72 8.83
N ILE A 96 2.00 3.34 10.02
CA ILE A 96 2.06 2.61 11.29
C ILE A 96 0.67 2.22 11.78
N GLY A 97 -0.34 3.08 11.59
CA GLY A 97 -1.72 2.80 12.00
C GLY A 97 -2.45 1.81 11.10
N SER A 98 -2.07 1.71 9.82
CA SER A 98 -2.63 0.75 8.85
C SER A 98 -1.54 0.10 7.99
N PRO A 99 -0.62 -0.69 8.58
CA PRO A 99 0.54 -1.22 7.87
C PRO A 99 0.15 -2.18 6.74
N ILE A 100 -0.91 -2.98 6.92
CA ILE A 100 -1.41 -3.93 5.91
C ILE A 100 -1.89 -3.19 4.66
N SER A 101 -2.75 -2.18 4.82
CA SER A 101 -3.25 -1.36 3.71
C SER A 101 -2.12 -0.59 3.01
N SER A 102 -1.19 -0.05 3.80
CA SER A 102 -0.04 0.67 3.26
C SER A 102 0.86 -0.23 2.42
N LEU A 103 1.21 -1.42 2.92
CA LEU A 103 1.99 -2.41 2.18
C LEU A 103 1.27 -2.87 0.92
N ALA A 104 -0.05 -3.11 0.99
CA ALA A 104 -0.80 -3.59 -0.17
C ALA A 104 -0.79 -2.57 -1.32
N ALA A 105 -0.92 -1.28 -0.99
CA ALA A 105 -0.83 -0.20 -1.98
C ALA A 105 0.59 -0.04 -2.54
N ILE A 106 1.64 -0.14 -1.72
CA ILE A 106 3.02 -0.03 -2.24
C ILE A 106 3.39 -1.25 -3.09
N LEU A 107 3.01 -2.46 -2.68
CA LEU A 107 3.21 -3.68 -3.46
C LEU A 107 2.45 -3.64 -4.79
N TRP A 108 1.30 -2.99 -4.83
CA TRP A 108 0.58 -2.72 -6.06
C TRP A 108 1.37 -1.81 -7.00
N ASP A 109 1.90 -0.70 -6.50
CA ASP A 109 2.73 0.21 -7.29
C ASP A 109 4.01 -0.48 -7.81
N ILE A 110 4.61 -1.36 -7.00
CA ILE A 110 5.74 -2.22 -7.40
C ILE A 110 5.37 -3.21 -8.51
N SER A 111 4.15 -3.76 -8.47
CA SER A 111 3.66 -4.66 -9.51
C SER A 111 3.48 -3.91 -10.84
N ILE A 112 2.97 -2.67 -10.78
CA ILE A 112 2.83 -1.79 -11.95
C ILE A 112 4.19 -1.46 -12.56
N SER A 113 5.18 -1.07 -11.75
CA SER A 113 6.54 -0.81 -12.24
C SER A 113 7.19 -2.06 -12.83
N GLY A 114 6.94 -3.23 -12.23
CA GLY A 114 7.35 -4.53 -12.73
C GLY A 114 6.80 -4.84 -14.12
N LYS A 115 5.52 -4.52 -14.36
CA LYS A 115 4.89 -4.64 -15.68
C LYS A 115 5.49 -3.68 -16.71
N CYS A 116 5.73 -2.42 -16.37
CA CYS A 116 6.42 -1.48 -17.26
C CYS A 116 7.79 -2.03 -17.69
N ALA A 117 8.58 -2.53 -16.74
CA ALA A 117 9.88 -3.12 -16.99
C ALA A 117 9.79 -4.40 -17.85
N LEU A 118 8.75 -5.22 -17.65
CA LEU A 118 8.48 -6.40 -18.47
C LEU A 118 8.15 -6.03 -19.93
N PHE A 119 7.28 -5.05 -20.16
CA PHE A 119 6.91 -4.64 -21.51
C PHE A 119 8.10 -4.08 -22.29
N VAL A 120 8.96 -3.31 -21.62
CA VAL A 120 10.22 -2.84 -22.23
C VAL A 120 11.14 -4.01 -22.55
N ASP A 121 11.37 -4.96 -21.64
CA ASP A 121 12.21 -6.14 -21.90
C ASP A 121 11.72 -6.97 -23.11
N LEU A 122 10.40 -7.12 -23.25
CA LEU A 122 9.76 -7.84 -24.34
C LEU A 122 9.68 -7.05 -25.65
N ALA A 123 10.04 -5.76 -25.68
CA ALA A 123 9.96 -4.95 -26.89
C ALA A 123 10.86 -5.47 -28.02
N VAL A 124 11.97 -6.12 -27.67
CA VAL A 124 13.00 -6.57 -28.62
C VAL A 124 13.37 -8.05 -28.41
N PRO A 125 14.07 -8.68 -29.36
CA PRO A 125 14.56 -10.05 -29.20
C PRO A 125 15.44 -10.22 -27.96
N PHE A 126 15.50 -11.44 -27.43
CA PHE A 126 16.21 -11.73 -26.18
C PHE A 126 17.71 -11.39 -26.23
N GLY A 127 18.36 -11.61 -27.37
CA GLY A 127 19.78 -11.32 -27.58
C GLY A 127 20.10 -9.84 -27.76
N ASP A 128 19.11 -9.04 -28.12
CA ASP A 128 19.35 -7.70 -28.66
C ASP A 128 19.35 -6.64 -27.56
N THR A 129 20.34 -5.76 -27.63
CA THR A 129 20.41 -4.52 -26.84
C THR A 129 20.62 -3.35 -27.80
N PRO A 130 19.53 -2.71 -28.24
CA PRO A 130 19.59 -1.60 -29.18
C PRO A 130 20.36 -0.39 -28.64
N ASP A 131 20.78 0.51 -29.52
CA ASP A 131 21.52 1.73 -29.20
C ASP A 131 20.63 2.81 -28.56
N GLN A 132 21.26 3.88 -28.05
CA GLN A 132 20.57 4.97 -27.34
C GLN A 132 19.60 5.76 -28.22
N TYR A 133 19.77 5.76 -29.55
CA TYR A 133 18.91 6.49 -30.48
C TYR A 133 17.80 5.62 -31.08
N SER A 134 17.71 4.35 -30.66
CA SER A 134 16.69 3.42 -31.10
C SER A 134 15.27 3.75 -30.60
N GLU A 135 14.27 3.18 -31.27
CA GLU A 135 12.88 3.18 -30.83
C GLU A 135 12.71 2.52 -29.46
N PHE A 136 13.55 1.54 -29.14
CA PHE A 136 13.58 0.88 -27.84
C PHE A 136 13.94 1.86 -26.71
N ALA A 137 14.96 2.72 -26.91
CA ALA A 137 15.33 3.74 -25.94
C ALA A 137 14.18 4.74 -25.70
N SER A 138 13.48 5.14 -26.77
CA SER A 138 12.29 5.99 -26.68
C SER A 138 11.15 5.34 -25.88
N MET A 139 10.91 4.03 -26.09
CA MET A 139 9.92 3.29 -25.31
C MET A 139 10.32 3.14 -23.85
N ARG A 140 11.60 2.88 -23.56
CA ARG A 140 12.14 2.83 -22.19
C ARG A 140 11.85 4.12 -21.43
N ASP A 141 12.03 5.27 -22.06
CA ASP A 141 11.72 6.58 -21.46
C ASP A 141 10.22 6.75 -21.20
N SER A 142 9.39 6.33 -22.15
CA SER A 142 7.94 6.44 -22.07
C SER A 142 7.37 5.60 -20.92
N PHE A 143 7.80 4.34 -20.79
CA PHE A 143 7.40 3.46 -19.69
C PHE A 143 7.98 3.90 -18.34
N TYR A 144 9.17 4.51 -18.32
CA TYR A 144 9.70 5.12 -17.10
C TYR A 144 8.87 6.32 -16.65
N ILE A 145 8.46 7.20 -17.58
CA ILE A 145 7.55 8.32 -17.25
C ILE A 145 6.21 7.77 -16.78
N LEU A 146 5.64 6.77 -17.44
CA LEU A 146 4.39 6.10 -17.05
C LEU A 146 4.43 5.58 -15.60
N MET A 147 5.53 4.93 -15.22
CA MET A 147 5.76 4.49 -13.84
C MET A 147 5.69 5.66 -12.83
N ASN A 148 6.31 6.80 -13.14
CA ASN A 148 6.30 7.98 -12.25
C ASN A 148 4.93 8.68 -12.24
N LEU A 149 4.21 8.71 -13.37
CA LEU A 149 2.84 9.27 -13.47
C LEU A 149 1.87 8.53 -12.55
N ASN A 150 2.09 7.23 -12.32
CA ASN A 150 1.28 6.41 -11.43
C ASN A 150 1.19 6.99 -10.02
N GLN A 151 2.21 7.71 -9.56
CA GLN A 151 2.31 8.23 -8.20
C GLN A 151 1.55 9.54 -7.96
N TYR A 152 0.87 10.08 -8.97
CA TYR A 152 0.20 11.39 -8.88
C TYR A 152 -1.32 11.28 -9.03
N LYS A 153 -2.02 12.08 -8.22
CA LYS A 153 -3.47 12.27 -8.34
C LYS A 153 -3.78 13.11 -9.55
N MET A 154 -4.69 12.62 -10.36
CA MET A 154 -5.29 13.36 -11.45
C MET A 154 -6.47 14.21 -10.96
N LYS A 155 -6.83 15.23 -11.73
CA LYS A 155 -7.99 16.09 -11.49
C LYS A 155 -9.29 15.24 -11.50
N PRO A 156 -10.10 15.22 -10.42
CA PRO A 156 -11.08 14.16 -10.13
C PRO A 156 -12.23 13.98 -11.14
N VAL A 157 -12.63 15.04 -11.85
CA VAL A 157 -13.69 14.96 -12.88
C VAL A 157 -13.10 14.55 -14.24
N ILE A 158 -11.85 14.92 -14.50
CA ILE A 158 -11.16 14.70 -15.77
C ILE A 158 -10.48 13.33 -15.78
N SER A 159 -10.02 12.85 -14.62
CA SER A 159 -9.44 11.53 -14.44
C SER A 159 -10.40 10.36 -14.71
N MET A 160 -11.67 10.64 -14.99
CA MET A 160 -12.66 9.62 -15.34
C MET A 160 -13.07 9.67 -16.82
N THR A 161 -12.52 10.62 -17.60
CA THR A 161 -12.80 10.73 -19.03
C THR A 161 -11.80 9.91 -19.84
N ARG A 162 -12.27 9.25 -20.90
CA ARG A 162 -11.42 8.46 -21.80
C ARG A 162 -10.49 9.36 -22.60
N GLU A 163 -10.91 10.60 -22.85
CA GLU A 163 -10.15 11.62 -23.57
C GLU A 163 -8.89 12.04 -22.80
N ALA A 164 -8.96 12.09 -21.46
CA ALA A 164 -7.80 12.35 -20.61
C ALA A 164 -6.78 11.21 -20.66
N GLU A 165 -7.26 9.97 -20.72
CA GLU A 165 -6.42 8.79 -20.93
C GLU A 165 -5.76 8.80 -22.31
N GLY A 166 -6.54 9.03 -23.36
CA GLY A 166 -6.05 9.15 -24.73
C GLY A 166 -4.99 10.25 -24.87
N LEU A 167 -5.19 11.41 -24.23
CA LEU A 167 -4.17 12.47 -24.19
C LEU A 167 -2.86 11.98 -23.57
N LEU A 168 -2.94 11.26 -22.45
CA LEU A 168 -1.75 10.75 -21.77
C LEU A 168 -1.02 9.71 -22.63
N ARG A 169 -1.77 8.88 -23.37
CA ARG A 169 -1.19 7.94 -24.35
C ARG A 169 -0.50 8.65 -25.50
N ILE A 170 -1.09 9.71 -26.05
CA ILE A 170 -0.43 10.56 -27.06
C ILE A 170 0.87 11.12 -26.47
N ALA A 171 0.83 11.71 -25.28
CA ALA A 171 2.00 12.28 -24.61
C ALA A 171 3.12 11.25 -24.41
N LEU A 172 2.77 9.99 -24.10
CA LEU A 172 3.72 8.92 -23.82
C LEU A 172 4.23 8.19 -25.06
N PHE A 173 3.38 7.84 -26.02
CA PHE A 173 3.73 6.90 -27.09
C PHE A 173 3.85 7.55 -28.48
N SER A 174 3.24 8.73 -28.70
CA SER A 174 3.30 9.41 -30.01
C SER A 174 4.71 9.91 -30.34
N LYS A 175 5.15 9.77 -31.60
CA LYS A 175 6.43 10.29 -32.11
C LYS A 175 6.24 11.57 -32.93
N GLU A 176 5.21 11.56 -33.77
CA GLU A 176 5.01 12.51 -34.86
C GLU A 176 4.39 13.86 -34.44
N LEU A 177 3.87 13.97 -33.21
CA LEU A 177 3.28 15.21 -32.74
C LEU A 177 4.38 16.29 -32.57
N LYS A 178 4.33 17.32 -33.42
CA LYS A 178 5.14 18.54 -33.26
C LYS A 178 4.64 19.35 -32.07
N LEU A 179 5.56 19.95 -31.33
CA LEU A 179 5.23 20.72 -30.15
C LEU A 179 5.19 22.21 -30.45
N LEU A 180 4.05 22.84 -30.18
CA LEU A 180 3.86 24.26 -30.43
C LEU A 180 4.74 25.10 -29.49
N GLY A 181 5.43 26.10 -30.06
CA GLY A 181 6.30 27.02 -29.31
C GLY A 181 7.60 26.41 -28.79
N THR A 182 8.05 25.25 -29.30
CA THR A 182 9.39 24.73 -29.02
C THR A 182 10.01 24.06 -30.26
N SER A 183 11.31 24.27 -30.49
CA SER A 183 12.07 23.60 -31.55
C SER A 183 12.35 22.10 -31.33
N LYS A 184 11.88 21.53 -30.21
CA LYS A 184 12.17 20.15 -29.81
C LYS A 184 10.98 19.24 -30.08
N THR A 185 11.25 18.02 -30.53
CA THR A 185 10.21 17.00 -30.73
C THR A 185 9.67 16.47 -29.40
N LEU A 186 8.48 15.87 -29.43
CA LEU A 186 7.89 15.23 -28.25
C LEU A 186 8.81 14.15 -27.65
N SER A 187 9.46 13.36 -28.51
CA SER A 187 10.46 12.36 -28.08
C SER A 187 11.66 12.99 -27.37
N GLN A 188 12.18 14.12 -27.85
CA GLN A 188 13.28 14.83 -27.17
C GLN A 188 12.86 15.41 -25.81
N LYS A 189 11.61 15.88 -25.68
CA LYS A 189 11.06 16.34 -24.40
C LYS A 189 10.88 15.19 -23.41
N ARG A 190 10.40 14.03 -23.87
CA ARG A 190 10.31 12.81 -23.06
C ARG A 190 11.69 12.34 -22.61
N LEU A 191 12.67 12.29 -23.50
CA LEU A 191 14.06 11.91 -23.18
C LEU A 191 14.62 12.81 -22.07
N LYS A 192 14.51 14.14 -22.25
CA LYS A 192 14.96 15.10 -21.24
C LYS A 192 14.25 14.91 -19.90
N LEU A 193 12.92 14.73 -19.92
CA LEU A 193 12.15 14.50 -18.71
C LEU A 193 12.58 13.19 -18.01
N ALA A 194 12.75 12.11 -18.76
CA ALA A 194 13.18 10.82 -18.21
C ALA A 194 14.61 10.90 -17.62
N GLN A 195 15.55 11.58 -18.28
CA GLN A 195 16.89 11.84 -17.76
C GLN A 195 16.87 12.66 -16.46
N ASP A 196 16.09 13.75 -16.42
CA ASP A 196 15.91 14.58 -15.22
C ASP A 196 15.32 13.77 -14.05
N LEU A 197 14.43 12.81 -14.33
CA LEU A 197 13.85 11.93 -13.31
C LEU A 197 14.84 10.86 -12.83
N ARG A 198 15.61 10.22 -13.73
CA ARG A 198 16.58 9.17 -13.34
C ARG A 198 17.72 9.71 -12.47
N SER A 199 18.29 10.86 -12.84
CA SER A 199 19.44 11.46 -12.14
C SER A 199 19.15 11.74 -10.65
N ASN A 200 17.92 12.09 -10.32
CA ASN A 200 17.53 12.44 -8.97
C ASN A 200 17.19 11.20 -8.08
N ARG A 201 17.06 9.99 -8.63
CA ARG A 201 16.68 8.77 -7.87
C ARG A 201 17.83 8.19 -7.04
N ARG A 202 19.08 8.26 -7.54
CA ARG A 202 20.25 7.57 -6.96
C ARG A 202 20.61 8.01 -5.54
N ARG A 203 20.32 9.26 -5.17
CA ARG A 203 20.75 9.87 -3.89
C ARG A 203 19.99 9.36 -2.66
N GLY A 204 18.86 8.68 -2.84
CA GLY A 204 17.98 8.27 -1.74
C GLY A 204 18.08 6.81 -1.30
N VAL A 205 18.75 5.95 -2.07
CA VAL A 205 18.67 4.49 -1.89
C VAL A 205 19.66 3.97 -0.84
N VAL A 206 20.90 4.48 -0.86
CA VAL A 206 22.00 4.01 0.01
C VAL A 206 21.67 4.12 1.50
N PRO A 207 21.16 5.26 2.02
CA PRO A 207 20.85 5.38 3.45
C PRO A 207 19.81 4.37 3.94
N ILE A 208 18.87 3.97 3.08
CA ILE A 208 17.81 3.03 3.45
C ILE A 208 18.38 1.62 3.58
N PHE A 209 19.27 1.20 2.68
CA PHE A 209 19.97 -0.09 2.82
C PHE A 209 20.84 -0.12 4.09
N LEU A 210 21.56 0.96 4.41
CA LEU A 210 22.34 1.05 5.64
C LEU A 210 21.45 0.94 6.89
N SER A 211 20.31 1.64 6.91
CA SER A 211 19.35 1.56 8.02
C SER A 211 18.72 0.17 8.15
N THR A 212 18.38 -0.46 7.02
CA THR A 212 17.80 -1.82 7.00
C THR A 212 18.83 -2.84 7.50
N LEU A 213 20.08 -2.71 7.06
CA LEU A 213 21.19 -3.55 7.55
C LEU A 213 21.40 -3.36 9.06
N TRP A 214 21.37 -2.13 9.54
CA TRP A 214 21.47 -1.84 10.97
C TRP A 214 20.33 -2.48 11.78
N PHE A 215 19.10 -2.46 11.28
CA PHE A 215 17.98 -3.16 11.91
C PHE A 215 18.21 -4.68 11.97
N VAL A 216 18.69 -5.28 10.87
CA VAL A 216 18.99 -6.73 10.83
C VAL A 216 20.12 -7.10 11.79
N LEU A 217 21.15 -6.26 11.91
CA LEU A 217 22.23 -6.45 12.88
C LEU A 217 21.72 -6.35 14.33
N ALA A 218 20.90 -5.34 14.63
CA ALA A 218 20.28 -5.20 15.95
C ALA A 218 19.40 -6.40 16.31
N LEU A 219 18.65 -6.93 15.34
CA LEU A 219 17.87 -8.15 15.50
C LEU A 219 18.76 -9.38 15.75
N GLY A 220 19.87 -9.52 15.01
CA GLY A 220 20.82 -10.61 15.21
C GLY A 220 21.45 -10.61 16.62
N ILE A 221 21.88 -9.44 17.09
CA ILE A 221 22.43 -9.27 18.45
C ILE A 221 21.35 -9.60 19.50
N SER A 222 20.11 -9.17 19.28
CA SER A 222 19.01 -9.44 20.21
C SER A 222 18.63 -10.92 20.27
N ILE A 223 18.72 -11.64 19.15
CA ILE A 223 18.53 -13.09 19.10
C ILE A 223 19.64 -13.78 19.90
N GLU A 224 20.90 -13.42 19.67
CA GLU A 224 22.02 -14.00 20.41
C GLU A 224 21.90 -13.77 21.92
N ALA A 225 21.63 -12.54 22.35
CA ALA A 225 21.41 -12.21 23.74
C ALA A 225 20.21 -12.97 24.36
N ALA A 226 19.12 -13.14 23.61
CA ALA A 226 17.95 -13.87 24.08
C ALA A 226 18.21 -15.37 24.24
N PHE A 227 18.90 -16.00 23.30
CA PHE A 227 19.23 -17.42 23.40
C PHE A 227 20.40 -17.71 24.35
N GLY A 228 21.23 -16.71 24.66
CA GLY A 228 22.26 -16.80 25.70
C GLY A 228 21.69 -16.86 27.13
N ASP A 229 20.57 -16.18 27.38
CA ASP A 229 19.86 -16.18 28.66
C ASP A 229 18.40 -16.67 28.49
N LEU A 230 18.27 -17.94 28.09
CA LEU A 230 17.00 -18.53 27.69
C LEU A 230 15.99 -18.56 28.85
N GLY A 231 14.77 -18.09 28.57
CA GLY A 231 13.69 -18.04 29.55
C GLY A 231 13.64 -16.74 30.35
N SER A 232 14.67 -15.90 30.27
CA SER A 232 14.72 -14.57 30.88
C SER A 232 13.58 -13.68 30.36
N ASN A 233 12.75 -13.21 31.29
CA ASN A 233 11.63 -12.32 31.01
C ASN A 233 12.13 -11.07 30.27
N LEU A 234 13.21 -10.44 30.74
CA LEU A 234 13.71 -9.22 30.11
C LEU A 234 14.11 -9.45 28.65
N GLN A 235 14.89 -10.50 28.39
CA GLN A 235 15.37 -10.80 27.03
C GLN A 235 14.24 -11.23 26.09
N ALA A 236 13.30 -12.03 26.59
CA ALA A 236 12.10 -12.41 25.86
C ALA A 236 11.37 -11.19 25.29
N HIS A 237 11.17 -10.19 26.14
CA HIS A 237 10.44 -8.98 25.77
C HIS A 237 11.26 -8.06 24.88
N ASN A 238 12.57 -7.98 25.09
CA ASN A 238 13.42 -7.25 24.18
C ASN A 238 13.31 -7.86 22.77
N LEU A 239 13.40 -9.18 22.64
CA LEU A 239 13.25 -9.87 21.36
C LEU A 239 11.84 -9.71 20.76
N ALA A 240 10.78 -9.91 21.54
CA ALA A 240 9.39 -9.78 21.08
C ALA A 240 9.10 -8.39 20.47
N MET A 241 9.66 -7.33 21.06
CA MET A 241 9.53 -5.97 20.51
C MET A 241 10.10 -5.88 19.09
N GLY A 242 11.31 -6.42 18.88
CA GLY A 242 11.95 -6.48 17.57
C GLY A 242 11.16 -7.29 16.55
N LEU A 243 10.67 -8.45 16.96
CA LEU A 243 9.85 -9.31 16.10
C LEU A 243 8.55 -8.59 15.68
N PHE A 244 7.90 -7.89 16.62
CA PHE A 244 6.67 -7.15 16.37
C PHE A 244 6.85 -6.05 15.33
N VAL A 245 7.98 -5.32 15.35
CA VAL A 245 8.25 -4.22 14.40
C VAL A 245 8.94 -4.67 13.11
N SER A 246 9.18 -5.97 12.92
CA SER A 246 9.94 -6.49 11.76
C SER A 246 9.25 -6.27 10.41
N TRP A 247 7.96 -5.92 10.38
CA TRP A 247 7.28 -5.50 9.15
C TRP A 247 7.66 -4.08 8.70
N LEU A 248 8.19 -3.23 9.59
CA LEU A 248 8.53 -1.83 9.28
C LEU A 248 9.69 -1.73 8.26
N PRO A 249 10.82 -2.45 8.42
CA PRO A 249 11.87 -2.49 7.39
C PRO A 249 11.35 -2.92 6.02
N ILE A 250 10.43 -3.90 5.97
CA ILE A 250 9.79 -4.34 4.71
C ILE A 250 9.04 -3.16 4.07
N LEU A 251 8.22 -2.45 4.85
CA LEU A 251 7.47 -1.28 4.38
C LEU A 251 8.39 -0.17 3.86
N ILE A 252 9.45 0.14 4.60
CA ILE A 252 10.39 1.21 4.23
C ILE A 252 11.21 0.82 2.98
N LEU A 253 11.62 -0.44 2.87
CA LEU A 253 12.30 -0.95 1.68
C LEU A 253 11.37 -0.93 0.45
N CYS A 254 10.11 -1.32 0.61
CA CYS A 254 9.06 -1.19 -0.42
C CYS A 254 8.94 0.26 -0.91
N SER A 255 9.01 1.23 0.00
CA SER A 255 8.91 2.65 -0.37
C SER A 255 10.06 3.16 -1.27
N ILE A 256 11.21 2.46 -1.34
CA ILE A 256 12.31 2.75 -2.29
C ILE A 256 11.89 2.50 -3.72
N LEU A 257 11.26 1.34 -3.95
CA LEU A 257 10.79 0.96 -5.28
C LEU A 257 9.81 1.99 -5.81
N ASP A 258 8.95 2.45 -4.92
CA ASP A 258 7.94 3.47 -5.16
C ASP A 258 8.43 4.90 -4.89
N ARG A 259 9.76 5.14 -4.81
CA ARG A 259 10.31 6.47 -4.55
C ARG A 259 10.45 7.29 -5.82
N ASN A 260 9.74 8.41 -5.86
CA ASN A 260 10.03 9.54 -6.74
C ASN A 260 11.27 10.32 -6.24
N PRO A 261 12.04 10.97 -7.13
CA PRO A 261 13.11 11.85 -6.71
C PRO A 261 12.67 13.01 -5.79
N VAL A 262 13.65 13.51 -5.04
CA VAL A 262 13.61 14.33 -3.79
C VAL A 262 12.59 15.49 -3.71
N ALA A 263 11.94 15.92 -4.80
CA ALA A 263 10.89 16.94 -4.78
C ALA A 263 9.67 16.52 -5.62
N SER A 264 8.64 15.98 -4.97
CA SER A 264 7.39 15.55 -5.61
C SER A 264 6.68 16.69 -6.35
N ASP A 265 6.73 17.91 -5.83
CA ASP A 265 6.13 19.10 -6.46
C ASP A 265 6.88 19.54 -7.73
N ASP A 266 8.20 19.37 -7.79
CA ASP A 266 8.99 19.72 -8.99
C ASP A 266 8.65 18.79 -10.16
N ILE A 267 8.56 17.50 -9.85
CA ILE A 267 8.18 16.47 -10.82
C ILE A 267 6.74 16.70 -11.27
N GLN A 268 5.82 17.02 -10.36
CA GLN A 268 4.44 17.37 -10.71
C GLN A 268 4.39 18.52 -11.73
N ARG A 269 5.15 19.60 -11.49
CA ARG A 269 5.26 20.74 -12.42
C ARG A 269 5.80 20.32 -13.78
N LYS A 270 6.85 19.48 -13.81
CA LYS A 270 7.44 18.97 -15.05
C LYS A 270 6.48 18.08 -15.84
N LEU A 271 5.72 17.21 -15.16
CA LEU A 271 4.71 16.35 -15.77
C LEU A 271 3.54 17.18 -16.33
N ASN A 272 3.01 18.13 -15.56
CA ASN A 272 1.97 19.04 -16.02
C ASN A 272 2.43 19.86 -17.23
N LYS A 273 3.69 20.33 -17.23
CA LYS A 273 4.26 21.05 -18.38
C LYS A 273 4.30 20.18 -19.64
N LEU A 274 4.58 18.88 -19.53
CA LEU A 274 4.52 17.97 -20.68
C LEU A 274 3.08 17.84 -21.20
N VAL A 275 2.12 17.61 -20.30
CA VAL A 275 0.69 17.49 -20.65
C VAL A 275 0.17 18.78 -21.30
N ASP A 276 0.49 19.95 -20.73
CA ASP A 276 0.06 21.25 -21.25
C ASP A 276 0.64 21.54 -22.65
N LEU A 277 1.90 21.14 -22.91
CA LEU A 277 2.49 21.26 -24.25
C LEU A 277 1.75 20.39 -25.29
N VAL A 278 1.38 19.17 -24.91
CA VAL A 278 0.60 18.29 -25.79
C VAL A 278 -0.80 18.86 -26.02
N CYS A 279 -1.48 19.35 -24.97
CA CYS A 279 -2.77 20.05 -25.13
C CYS A 279 -2.68 21.23 -26.10
N ASN A 280 -1.69 22.12 -25.93
CA ASN A 280 -1.52 23.28 -26.80
C ASN A 280 -1.28 22.89 -28.25
N SER A 281 -0.56 21.79 -28.48
CA SER A 281 -0.25 21.30 -29.83
C SER A 281 -1.46 20.64 -30.50
N LEU A 282 -2.36 20.02 -29.74
CA LEU A 282 -3.60 19.45 -30.27
C LEU A 282 -4.72 20.49 -30.46
N LEU A 283 -4.70 21.58 -29.69
CA LEU A 283 -5.61 22.71 -29.85
C LEU A 283 -5.32 23.50 -31.12
N ASP A 284 -4.06 23.52 -31.57
CA ASP A 284 -3.67 24.15 -32.83
C ASP A 284 -4.14 23.34 -34.05
N PRO A 285 -4.98 23.92 -34.92
CA PRO A 285 -5.58 23.19 -36.04
C PRO A 285 -4.55 22.77 -37.10
N ASP A 286 -3.45 23.50 -37.26
CA ASP A 286 -2.41 23.19 -38.24
C ASP A 286 -1.58 22.00 -37.78
N THR A 287 -1.07 22.05 -36.55
CA THR A 287 -0.33 20.97 -35.91
C THR A 287 -1.18 19.70 -35.80
N ARG A 288 -2.47 19.83 -35.47
CA ARG A 288 -3.39 18.68 -35.40
C ARG A 288 -3.61 18.02 -36.76
N ARG A 289 -3.83 18.81 -37.81
CA ARG A 289 -3.99 18.28 -39.17
C ARG A 289 -2.73 17.59 -39.66
N GLU A 290 -1.56 18.18 -39.39
CA GLU A 290 -0.28 17.56 -39.74
C GLU A 290 -0.07 16.24 -38.98
N TYR A 291 -0.43 16.19 -37.68
CA TYR A 291 -0.36 14.97 -36.91
C TYR A 291 -1.31 13.88 -37.45
N ILE A 292 -2.55 14.22 -37.79
CA ILE A 292 -3.49 13.25 -38.39
C ILE A 292 -2.97 12.77 -39.75
N ALA A 293 -2.42 13.67 -40.57
CA ALA A 293 -1.83 13.33 -41.87
C ALA A 293 -0.63 12.39 -41.73
N SER A 294 0.19 12.54 -40.68
CA SER A 294 1.35 11.67 -40.42
C SER A 294 0.98 10.20 -40.15
N VAL A 295 -0.29 9.93 -39.79
CA VAL A 295 -0.81 8.58 -39.47
C VAL A 295 -1.68 8.05 -40.62
N ALA A 296 -1.79 8.76 -41.74
CA ALA A 296 -2.73 8.44 -42.82
C ALA A 296 -2.50 7.07 -43.48
N ASP A 297 -1.26 6.59 -43.51
CA ASP A 297 -0.87 5.33 -44.18
C ASP A 297 -1.22 4.07 -43.37
N LEU A 298 -1.67 4.21 -42.13
CA LEU A 298 -1.98 3.09 -41.24
C LEU A 298 -3.42 2.62 -41.41
N HIS A 299 -3.66 1.31 -41.29
CA HIS A 299 -5.00 0.72 -41.39
C HIS A 299 -6.02 1.32 -40.40
N GLN A 300 -5.55 1.89 -39.29
CA GLN A 300 -6.36 2.52 -38.24
C GLN A 300 -6.43 4.05 -38.32
N ALA A 301 -6.00 4.66 -39.43
CA ALA A 301 -5.90 6.11 -39.60
C ALA A 301 -7.21 6.86 -39.32
N GLN A 302 -8.34 6.33 -39.81
CA GLN A 302 -9.67 6.95 -39.60
C GLN A 302 -10.07 6.97 -38.12
N HIS A 303 -9.80 5.87 -37.41
CA HIS A 303 -10.09 5.77 -35.99
C HIS A 303 -9.17 6.70 -35.17
N MET A 304 -7.90 6.81 -35.55
CA MET A 304 -6.96 7.77 -34.96
C MET A 304 -7.43 9.22 -35.17
N ALA A 305 -7.81 9.59 -36.39
CA ALA A 305 -8.28 10.93 -36.70
C ALA A 305 -9.50 11.32 -35.85
N TYR A 306 -10.51 10.43 -35.80
CA TYR A 306 -11.68 10.62 -34.95
C TYR A 306 -11.30 10.76 -33.47
N TRP A 307 -10.40 9.91 -32.98
CA TRP A 307 -9.98 9.91 -31.57
C TRP A 307 -9.21 11.18 -31.19
N VAL A 308 -8.30 11.63 -32.06
CA VAL A 308 -7.51 12.85 -31.87
C VAL A 308 -8.41 14.09 -31.83
N GLU A 309 -9.40 14.18 -32.72
CA GLU A 309 -10.38 15.27 -32.70
C GLU A 309 -11.22 15.26 -31.41
N LYS A 310 -11.63 14.08 -30.96
CA LYS A 310 -12.37 13.92 -29.70
C LYS A 310 -11.56 14.38 -28.48
N ILE A 311 -10.27 14.06 -28.44
CA ILE A 311 -9.35 14.51 -27.39
C ILE A 311 -9.15 16.03 -27.47
N ALA A 312 -8.92 16.56 -28.67
CA ALA A 312 -8.72 17.99 -28.89
C ALA A 312 -9.91 18.82 -28.40
N ALA A 313 -11.14 18.36 -28.63
CA ALA A 313 -12.36 19.00 -28.14
C ALA A 313 -12.45 19.10 -26.60
N LYS A 314 -11.71 18.26 -25.87
CA LYS A 314 -11.64 18.28 -24.40
C LYS A 314 -10.31 18.83 -23.86
N ALA A 315 -9.32 19.08 -24.71
CA ALA A 315 -7.97 19.46 -24.31
C ALA A 315 -7.92 20.76 -23.49
N GLU A 316 -8.79 21.73 -23.78
CA GLU A 316 -8.88 22.98 -23.02
C GLU A 316 -9.27 22.76 -21.54
N TYR A 317 -10.15 21.79 -21.28
CA TYR A 317 -10.57 21.45 -19.92
C TYR A 317 -9.50 20.65 -19.16
N ILE A 318 -8.76 19.81 -19.90
CA ILE A 318 -7.69 18.95 -19.38
C ILE A 318 -6.45 19.78 -19.01
N ARG A 319 -6.17 20.82 -19.81
CA ARG A 319 -5.07 21.77 -19.60
C ARG A 319 -5.13 22.41 -18.20
N GLY A 320 -3.96 22.64 -17.62
CA GLY A 320 -3.82 23.30 -16.32
C GLY A 320 -4.06 22.37 -15.13
N ASP A 321 -2.98 22.09 -14.41
CA ASP A 321 -2.97 21.27 -13.19
C ASP A 321 -3.66 19.91 -13.36
N TYR A 322 -3.28 19.18 -14.41
CA TYR A 322 -3.74 17.82 -14.65
C TYR A 322 -3.45 16.91 -13.45
N PHE A 323 -2.19 16.92 -13.00
CA PHE A 323 -1.75 16.34 -11.75
C PHE A 323 -1.81 17.38 -10.63
N ARG A 324 -2.52 17.05 -9.54
CA ARG A 324 -2.81 17.97 -8.43
C ARG A 324 -2.09 17.66 -7.12
N GLY A 325 -1.52 16.47 -6.99
CA GLY A 325 -0.74 16.13 -5.80
C GLY A 325 -0.16 14.74 -5.82
N PHE A 326 0.84 14.52 -4.97
CA PHE A 326 1.48 13.22 -4.79
C PHE A 326 0.58 12.26 -4.00
N ALA A 327 0.49 11.02 -4.47
CA ALA A 327 -0.30 9.93 -3.88
C ALA A 327 0.48 8.65 -3.65
N GLY A 328 1.67 8.51 -4.26
CA GLY A 328 2.54 7.35 -4.08
C GLY A 328 2.89 7.09 -2.62
N GLN A 329 3.51 5.94 -2.39
CA GLN A 329 3.98 5.43 -1.10
C GLN A 329 2.82 5.23 -0.13
N ALA A 330 1.67 4.80 -0.66
CA ALA A 330 0.42 4.66 0.06
C ALA A 330 -0.01 5.90 0.84
N ARG A 331 0.36 7.13 0.44
CA ARG A 331 -0.06 8.36 1.15
C ARG A 331 -1.55 8.65 1.03
N THR A 332 -2.21 8.08 0.01
CA THR A 332 -3.63 8.30 -0.27
C THR A 332 -4.36 6.98 -0.41
N ARG A 333 -5.54 6.88 0.19
CA ARG A 333 -6.48 5.76 0.02
C ARG A 333 -7.16 5.81 -1.34
N PHE A 334 -7.49 4.63 -1.89
CA PHE A 334 -8.24 4.50 -3.14
C PHE A 334 -7.56 5.16 -4.36
N HIS A 335 -6.23 5.22 -4.37
CA HIS A 335 -5.46 5.74 -5.49
C HIS A 335 -5.11 4.60 -6.44
N TYR A 336 -5.56 4.68 -7.70
CA TYR A 336 -5.29 3.66 -8.74
C TYR A 336 -4.10 3.99 -9.62
N GLY A 337 -3.74 5.28 -9.67
CA GLY A 337 -2.79 5.82 -10.63
C GLY A 337 -3.24 5.68 -12.09
N ALA A 338 -2.58 6.42 -13.00
CA ALA A 338 -2.91 6.37 -14.42
C ALA A 338 -2.29 5.15 -15.13
N ALA A 339 -1.19 4.62 -14.59
CA ALA A 339 -0.38 3.63 -15.31
C ALA A 339 -1.09 2.30 -15.44
N TYR A 340 -1.78 1.87 -14.39
CA TYR A 340 -2.43 0.56 -14.38
C TYR A 340 -3.47 0.39 -15.51
N ALA A 341 -4.36 1.38 -15.70
CA ALA A 341 -5.37 1.32 -16.76
C ALA A 341 -4.73 1.30 -18.15
N ILE A 342 -3.75 2.19 -18.38
CA ILE A 342 -3.00 2.24 -19.64
C ILE A 342 -2.30 0.90 -19.89
N LEU A 343 -1.63 0.32 -18.89
CA LEU A 343 -0.91 -0.94 -19.03
C LEU A 343 -1.83 -2.10 -19.40
N ILE A 344 -3.02 -2.20 -18.80
CA ILE A 344 -3.96 -3.27 -19.11
C ILE A 344 -4.52 -3.14 -20.52
N GLU A 345 -4.89 -1.93 -20.92
CA GLU A 345 -5.45 -1.73 -22.25
C GLU A 345 -4.42 -1.96 -23.34
N ILE A 346 -3.16 -1.52 -23.17
CA ILE A 346 -2.10 -1.80 -24.15
C ILE A 346 -1.67 -3.28 -24.14
N GLU A 347 -1.74 -3.94 -22.98
CA GLU A 347 -1.52 -5.39 -22.85
C GLU A 347 -2.52 -6.13 -23.74
N LYS A 348 -3.82 -5.84 -23.56
CA LYS A 348 -4.90 -6.49 -24.31
C LYS A 348 -4.94 -6.09 -25.78
N ALA A 349 -4.65 -4.83 -26.10
CA ALA A 349 -4.77 -4.29 -27.46
C ALA A 349 -3.66 -4.71 -28.41
N TYR A 350 -2.42 -4.91 -27.92
CA TYR A 350 -1.28 -5.12 -28.81
C TYR A 350 -0.21 -6.08 -28.24
N ILE A 351 0.24 -5.86 -27.00
CA ILE A 351 1.43 -6.56 -26.46
C ILE A 351 1.16 -8.06 -26.23
N ALA A 352 -0.04 -8.44 -25.76
CA ALA A 352 -0.40 -9.83 -25.49
C ALA A 352 -0.47 -10.70 -26.75
N GLU A 353 -0.83 -10.13 -27.89
CA GLU A 353 -0.92 -10.87 -29.14
C GLU A 353 0.44 -11.04 -29.81
N ARG A 354 1.30 -10.01 -29.76
CA ARG A 354 2.62 -10.04 -30.39
C ARG A 354 3.70 -10.72 -29.54
N GLY A 355 3.59 -10.65 -28.21
CA GLY A 355 4.55 -11.26 -27.28
C GLY A 355 5.92 -10.56 -27.29
N ARG A 356 7.02 -11.33 -27.22
CA ARG A 356 8.38 -10.79 -27.35
C ARG A 356 8.60 -10.27 -28.77
N ASN A 357 9.41 -9.21 -28.91
CA ASN A 357 9.65 -8.49 -30.16
C ASN A 357 8.41 -7.76 -30.71
N TRP A 358 7.54 -7.28 -29.80
CA TRP A 358 6.35 -6.52 -30.19
C TRP A 358 6.67 -5.16 -30.84
N LEU A 359 7.88 -4.62 -30.67
CA LEU A 359 8.33 -3.37 -31.29
C LEU A 359 8.99 -3.59 -32.67
N SER A 360 8.77 -4.75 -33.30
CA SER A 360 9.30 -5.05 -34.64
C SER A 360 8.80 -4.06 -35.71
N ASP A 361 7.52 -3.69 -35.68
CA ASP A 361 6.97 -2.55 -36.42
C ASP A 361 6.70 -1.38 -35.45
N PRO A 362 7.58 -0.36 -35.39
CA PRO A 362 7.43 0.74 -34.46
C PRO A 362 6.26 1.67 -34.79
N THR A 363 5.88 1.79 -36.06
CA THR A 363 4.79 2.65 -36.50
C THR A 363 3.43 2.04 -36.15
N GLU A 364 3.26 0.75 -36.42
CA GLU A 364 2.05 0.00 -36.03
C GLU A 364 1.93 -0.03 -34.50
N ALA A 365 3.03 -0.38 -33.81
CA ALA A 365 3.04 -0.48 -32.35
C ALA A 365 2.66 0.84 -31.68
N ARG A 366 3.27 1.97 -32.10
CA ARG A 366 2.96 3.29 -31.51
C ARG A 366 1.50 3.69 -31.75
N ALA A 367 0.97 3.44 -32.95
CA ALA A 367 -0.44 3.74 -33.26
C ALA A 367 -1.39 2.91 -32.40
N ALA A 368 -1.14 1.61 -32.26
CA ALA A 368 -1.93 0.71 -31.43
C ALA A 368 -1.87 1.09 -29.94
N LEU A 369 -0.70 1.48 -29.42
CA LEU A 369 -0.52 1.95 -28.04
C LEU A 369 -1.25 3.27 -27.77
N VAL A 370 -1.33 4.17 -28.75
CA VAL A 370 -2.05 5.45 -28.62
C VAL A 370 -3.56 5.23 -28.60
N LEU A 371 -4.08 4.36 -29.46
CA LEU A 371 -5.50 4.03 -29.54
C LEU A 371 -5.95 3.21 -28.31
N GLY A 372 -5.25 2.11 -28.02
CA GLY A 372 -5.64 1.08 -27.06
C GLY A 372 -7.04 0.50 -27.31
N GLN A 373 -7.51 -0.37 -26.41
CA GLN A 373 -8.86 -0.96 -26.51
C GLN A 373 -9.86 -0.17 -25.68
N THR A 374 -10.98 0.22 -26.29
CA THR A 374 -11.96 1.19 -25.76
C THR A 374 -12.90 0.62 -24.68
N ASP A 375 -12.48 -0.39 -23.93
CA ASP A 375 -13.39 -1.12 -23.05
C ASP A 375 -13.58 -0.39 -21.70
N HIS A 376 -12.53 0.09 -21.00
CA HIS A 376 -12.65 0.51 -19.58
C HIS A 376 -11.67 1.62 -19.11
N GLY A 377 -12.18 2.81 -18.72
CA GLY A 377 -11.34 3.91 -18.19
C GLY A 377 -10.71 3.67 -16.79
N PHE A 378 -10.03 4.68 -16.25
CA PHE A 378 -9.07 4.62 -15.12
C PHE A 378 -9.46 3.96 -13.77
N THR A 379 -10.73 3.62 -13.50
CA THR A 379 -11.14 3.15 -12.16
C THR A 379 -11.87 1.81 -12.16
N TRP A 380 -11.16 0.70 -11.91
CA TRP A 380 -11.78 -0.62 -11.76
C TRP A 380 -11.07 -1.50 -10.72
N PHE A 381 -11.84 -2.39 -10.07
CA PHE A 381 -11.36 -3.37 -9.09
C PHE A 381 -10.80 -4.61 -9.77
N ASP A 382 -9.49 -4.85 -9.66
CA ASP A 382 -8.88 -6.06 -10.21
C ASP A 382 -8.65 -7.13 -9.17
N GLY A 383 -9.18 -8.33 -9.44
CA GLY A 383 -8.92 -9.52 -8.63
C GLY A 383 -7.44 -9.86 -8.53
N ARG A 384 -6.59 -9.42 -9.49
CA ARG A 384 -5.12 -9.57 -9.39
C ARG A 384 -4.53 -8.84 -8.18
N GLN A 385 -5.22 -7.83 -7.65
CA GLN A 385 -4.82 -7.13 -6.42
C GLN A 385 -4.93 -8.00 -5.17
N LEU A 386 -5.74 -9.05 -5.19
CA LEU A 386 -5.94 -9.89 -4.01
C LEU A 386 -4.63 -10.53 -3.53
N TRP A 387 -3.71 -10.84 -4.46
CA TRP A 387 -2.40 -11.36 -4.10
C TRP A 387 -1.56 -10.35 -3.30
N THR A 388 -1.53 -9.07 -3.68
CA THR A 388 -0.78 -8.05 -2.93
C THR A 388 -1.39 -7.79 -1.56
N VAL A 389 -2.72 -7.91 -1.44
CA VAL A 389 -3.44 -7.89 -0.16
C VAL A 389 -3.02 -9.07 0.71
N ILE A 390 -3.07 -10.30 0.18
CA ILE A 390 -2.69 -11.51 0.92
C ILE A 390 -1.22 -11.43 1.36
N ALA A 391 -0.31 -11.04 0.47
CA ALA A 391 1.11 -10.88 0.79
C ALA A 391 1.31 -9.87 1.92
N SER A 392 0.57 -8.76 1.93
CA SER A 392 0.65 -7.74 2.99
C SER A 392 0.14 -8.25 4.33
N ILE A 393 -0.96 -9.03 4.32
CA ILE A 393 -1.49 -9.69 5.53
C ILE A 393 -0.46 -10.69 6.06
N LEU A 394 0.20 -11.47 5.20
CA LEU A 394 1.23 -12.42 5.61
C LEU A 394 2.46 -11.72 6.19
N PHE A 395 2.96 -10.65 5.55
CA PHE A 395 4.14 -9.93 6.04
C PHE A 395 3.91 -9.29 7.41
N VAL A 396 2.77 -8.60 7.62
CA VAL A 396 2.47 -7.99 8.93
C VAL A 396 2.02 -9.04 9.94
N GLY A 397 1.18 -9.98 9.52
CA GLY A 397 0.60 -11.00 10.38
C GLY A 397 1.63 -11.97 10.91
N CYS A 398 2.43 -12.60 10.05
CA CYS A 398 3.39 -13.60 10.50
C CYS A 398 4.54 -13.00 11.34
N THR A 399 4.95 -11.76 11.06
CA THR A 399 5.93 -11.06 11.90
C THR A 399 5.33 -10.72 13.29
N SER A 400 4.07 -10.28 13.33
CA SER A 400 3.36 -10.04 14.59
C SER A 400 3.07 -11.34 15.37
N VAL A 401 2.81 -12.44 14.67
CA VAL A 401 2.58 -13.77 15.27
C VAL A 401 3.84 -14.26 15.98
N GLY A 402 5.03 -14.02 15.45
CA GLY A 402 6.26 -14.42 16.14
C GLY A 402 6.44 -13.72 17.50
N ALA A 403 6.14 -12.42 17.57
CA ALA A 403 6.11 -11.68 18.83
C ALA A 403 5.03 -12.19 19.78
N PHE A 404 3.84 -12.48 19.24
CA PHE A 404 2.73 -13.05 20.01
C PHE A 404 3.07 -14.42 20.61
N VAL A 405 3.58 -15.35 19.80
CA VAL A 405 3.95 -16.72 20.23
C VAL A 405 5.01 -16.65 21.31
N LEU A 406 6.00 -15.76 21.16
CA LEU A 406 7.05 -15.59 22.15
C LEU A 406 6.43 -15.08 23.46
N SER A 407 5.73 -13.94 23.46
CA SER A 407 5.15 -13.37 24.67
C SER A 407 4.05 -14.23 25.31
N PHE A 408 3.36 -15.08 24.56
CA PHE A 408 2.28 -15.94 25.09
C PHE A 408 2.79 -17.14 25.89
N ASN A 409 4.02 -17.59 25.61
CA ASN A 409 4.63 -18.75 26.25
C ASN A 409 5.80 -18.37 27.16
N THR A 410 5.98 -17.09 27.40
CA THR A 410 7.04 -16.46 28.19
C THR A 410 6.44 -15.92 29.48
N PRO A 411 7.20 -15.78 30.58
CA PRO A 411 6.61 -15.63 31.91
C PRO A 411 5.59 -14.50 31.88
N THR A 412 4.34 -14.84 32.24
CA THR A 412 3.03 -14.38 31.66
C THR A 412 2.39 -15.32 30.63
N VAL A 413 2.26 -16.62 30.98
CA VAL A 413 1.60 -17.58 30.09
C VAL A 413 0.15 -17.17 29.83
N GLY A 414 -0.26 -17.17 28.56
CA GLY A 414 -1.63 -16.84 28.16
C GLY A 414 -1.81 -15.45 27.54
N LEU A 415 -3.07 -15.01 27.50
CA LEU A 415 -3.45 -13.72 26.94
C LEU A 415 -3.36 -12.65 28.04
N GLY A 416 -2.27 -11.90 28.06
CA GLY A 416 -2.03 -10.78 28.98
C GLY A 416 -1.91 -9.45 28.24
N CYS A 417 -1.48 -8.40 28.94
CA CYS A 417 -1.39 -7.06 28.37
C CYS A 417 -0.49 -6.97 27.12
N ARG A 418 0.58 -7.76 27.06
CA ARG A 418 1.57 -7.74 25.96
C ARG A 418 1.02 -8.46 24.72
N THR A 419 0.67 -9.74 24.88
CA THR A 419 0.11 -10.57 23.81
C THR A 419 -1.24 -10.06 23.31
N GLY A 420 -2.12 -9.66 24.22
CA GLY A 420 -3.37 -8.98 23.89
C GLY A 420 -3.13 -7.65 23.18
N GLY A 421 -2.08 -6.92 23.59
CA GLY A 421 -1.62 -5.70 22.92
C GLY A 421 -1.31 -5.90 21.44
N TYR A 422 -0.44 -6.87 21.11
CA TYR A 422 -0.10 -7.21 19.73
C TYR A 422 -1.32 -7.70 18.93
N LEU A 423 -2.19 -8.49 19.57
CA LEU A 423 -3.42 -8.99 18.94
C LEU A 423 -4.38 -7.85 18.59
N ILE A 424 -4.61 -6.90 19.50
CA ILE A 424 -5.46 -5.72 19.27
C ILE A 424 -4.92 -4.89 18.10
N PHE A 425 -3.61 -4.63 18.07
CA PHE A 425 -2.97 -3.90 16.97
C PHE A 425 -3.24 -4.59 15.61
N PHE A 426 -3.03 -5.90 15.55
CA PHE A 426 -3.23 -6.67 14.33
C PHE A 426 -4.71 -6.71 13.90
N ILE A 427 -5.63 -6.91 14.84
CA ILE A 427 -7.08 -6.93 14.56
C ILE A 427 -7.52 -5.58 13.99
N ILE A 428 -7.11 -4.45 14.59
CA ILE A 428 -7.45 -3.12 14.09
C ILE A 428 -6.87 -2.91 12.68
N ALA A 429 -5.61 -3.30 12.46
CA ALA A 429 -4.98 -3.22 11.13
C ALA A 429 -5.74 -4.06 10.08
N LEU A 430 -6.22 -5.25 10.45
CA LEU A 430 -7.00 -6.13 9.58
C LEU A 430 -8.39 -5.53 9.29
N ILE A 431 -9.08 -5.02 10.30
CA ILE A 431 -10.39 -4.33 10.13
C ILE A 431 -10.23 -3.13 9.19
N LEU A 432 -9.18 -2.31 9.37
CA LEU A 432 -8.89 -1.18 8.49
C LEU A 432 -8.70 -1.61 7.03
N MET A 433 -8.03 -2.75 6.80
CA MET A 433 -7.83 -3.28 5.45
C MET A 433 -9.14 -3.82 4.84
N MET A 434 -9.87 -4.65 5.59
CA MET A 434 -11.14 -5.23 5.14
C MET A 434 -12.17 -4.14 4.86
N ALA A 435 -12.28 -3.14 5.73
CA ALA A 435 -13.14 -1.98 5.52
C ALA A 435 -12.72 -1.19 4.28
N GLU A 436 -11.41 -1.01 4.01
CA GLU A 436 -10.96 -0.34 2.79
C GLU A 436 -11.37 -1.11 1.52
N ILE A 437 -11.21 -2.43 1.50
CA ILE A 437 -11.65 -3.29 0.39
C ILE A 437 -13.17 -3.20 0.21
N VAL A 438 -13.96 -3.31 1.28
CA VAL A 438 -15.42 -3.27 1.23
C VAL A 438 -15.91 -1.91 0.75
N VAL A 439 -15.39 -0.82 1.31
CA VAL A 439 -15.73 0.55 0.88
C VAL A 439 -15.36 0.72 -0.57
N TRP A 440 -14.19 0.23 -0.98
CA TRP A 440 -13.78 0.30 -2.36
C TRP A 440 -14.72 -0.47 -3.29
N TRP A 441 -15.04 -1.72 -2.96
CA TRP A 441 -16.00 -2.53 -3.71
C TRP A 441 -17.33 -1.80 -3.89
N LEU A 442 -17.91 -1.31 -2.80
CA LEU A 442 -19.23 -0.65 -2.78
C LEU A 442 -19.24 0.70 -3.51
N THR A 443 -18.13 1.45 -3.46
CA THR A 443 -18.06 2.80 -4.05
C THR A 443 -17.44 2.81 -5.43
N SER A 444 -16.91 1.67 -5.91
CA SER A 444 -16.46 1.54 -7.29
C SER A 444 -17.68 1.76 -8.20
N PRO A 445 -17.62 2.71 -9.15
CA PRO A 445 -18.80 3.04 -9.95
C PRO A 445 -19.27 1.78 -10.70
N LEU A 446 -20.46 1.30 -10.34
CA LEU A 446 -21.16 0.26 -11.07
C LEU A 446 -21.51 0.77 -12.47
N ARG A 447 -20.69 0.37 -13.43
CA ARG A 447 -21.02 0.02 -14.83
C ARG A 447 -22.51 0.18 -15.20
N LYS A 448 -22.92 1.38 -15.58
CA LYS A 448 -23.95 1.57 -16.62
C LYS A 448 -23.47 2.68 -17.55
N GLN A 449 -23.07 2.24 -18.74
CA GLN A 449 -22.28 2.95 -19.74
C GLN A 449 -22.99 4.19 -20.33
N ASP A 450 -24.30 4.36 -20.10
CA ASP A 450 -25.09 5.40 -20.79
C ASP A 450 -25.55 6.59 -19.91
N ARG A 451 -25.62 6.48 -18.58
CA ARG A 451 -26.11 7.61 -17.73
C ARG A 451 -25.01 8.57 -17.25
N PHE A 452 -23.75 8.14 -17.25
CA PHE A 452 -22.66 9.00 -16.80
C PHE A 452 -22.25 10.01 -17.89
N HIS A 453 -22.31 9.61 -19.17
CA HIS A 453 -22.04 10.51 -20.29
C HIS A 453 -23.03 11.68 -20.34
N SER A 454 -24.33 11.44 -20.11
CA SER A 454 -25.33 12.51 -20.03
C SER A 454 -25.05 13.48 -18.87
N HIS A 455 -24.67 12.97 -17.70
CA HIS A 455 -24.33 13.83 -16.56
C HIS A 455 -23.00 14.58 -16.71
N VAL A 456 -22.01 14.02 -17.41
CA VAL A 456 -20.76 14.75 -17.72
C VAL A 456 -21.02 15.81 -18.77
N GLU A 457 -21.83 15.57 -19.80
CA GLU A 457 -22.24 16.62 -20.75
C GLU A 457 -23.05 17.72 -20.07
N GLU A 458 -23.96 17.36 -19.16
CA GLU A 458 -24.74 18.30 -18.35
C GLU A 458 -23.84 19.09 -17.39
N TYR A 459 -22.86 18.43 -16.75
CA TYR A 459 -21.82 19.07 -15.94
C TYR A 459 -20.91 19.99 -16.77
N THR A 460 -20.55 19.58 -17.99
CA THR A 460 -19.72 20.39 -18.89
C THR A 460 -20.48 21.62 -19.38
N ARG A 461 -21.79 21.49 -19.66
CA ARG A 461 -22.68 22.61 -19.98
C ARG A 461 -22.91 23.54 -18.79
N HIS A 462 -22.91 23.02 -17.56
CA HIS A 462 -23.08 23.81 -16.35
C HIS A 462 -21.78 24.41 -15.81
N ALA A 463 -20.59 23.93 -16.21
CA ALA A 463 -19.31 24.48 -15.75
C ALA A 463 -19.01 25.90 -16.31
N SER A 464 -19.69 26.33 -17.38
CA SER A 464 -19.67 27.73 -17.85
C SER A 464 -20.57 28.64 -17.02
N SER A 465 -21.38 28.10 -16.11
CA SER A 465 -22.27 28.82 -15.20
C SER A 465 -21.89 28.54 -13.73
N ARG A 466 -21.50 29.57 -13.00
CA ARG A 466 -20.87 29.47 -11.69
C ARG A 466 -21.86 29.05 -10.57
N ARG A 467 -21.91 27.77 -10.17
CA ARG A 467 -21.97 27.24 -8.78
C ARG A 467 -22.09 25.71 -8.77
N MET A 468 -21.16 25.05 -8.09
CA MET A 468 -21.15 23.61 -7.79
C MET A 468 -22.50 23.13 -7.24
N THR A 469 -23.08 22.09 -7.86
CA THR A 469 -23.80 20.98 -7.20
C THR A 469 -24.32 20.00 -8.26
N ALA A 470 -23.74 18.80 -8.33
CA ALA A 470 -24.46 17.60 -8.79
C ALA A 470 -23.67 16.37 -8.34
N PHE A 471 -24.19 15.66 -7.35
CA PHE A 471 -23.57 14.52 -6.69
C PHE A 471 -24.03 13.21 -7.34
N ALA A 472 -23.09 12.30 -7.62
CA ALA A 472 -23.42 10.92 -7.92
C ALA A 472 -23.88 10.23 -6.63
N ILE A 473 -25.19 10.13 -6.44
CA ILE A 473 -25.83 9.45 -5.32
C ILE A 473 -25.88 7.94 -5.62
N LEU A 474 -25.29 7.14 -4.74
CA LEU A 474 -25.32 5.68 -4.80
C LEU A 474 -26.71 5.18 -4.30
N PRO A 475 -27.42 4.28 -5.01
CA PRO A 475 -28.78 3.87 -4.63
C PRO A 475 -28.90 3.07 -3.31
N GLY A 476 -27.80 2.63 -2.70
CA GLY A 476 -27.80 1.83 -1.46
C GLY A 476 -27.31 2.55 -0.20
N LEU A 477 -26.60 3.68 -0.35
CA LEU A 477 -26.03 4.47 0.76
C LEU A 477 -26.77 5.80 1.02
N GLY A 478 -27.75 6.15 0.17
CA GLY A 478 -28.52 7.39 0.31
C GLY A 478 -29.26 7.51 1.65
N ALA A 479 -29.78 6.40 2.16
CA ALA A 479 -30.44 6.38 3.46
C ALA A 479 -29.48 6.71 4.61
N SER A 480 -28.27 6.15 4.65
CA SER A 480 -27.29 6.45 5.71
C SER A 480 -26.68 7.84 5.58
N LEU A 481 -26.45 8.34 4.36
CA LEU A 481 -25.99 9.70 4.12
C LEU A 481 -27.03 10.74 4.54
N SER A 482 -28.33 10.46 4.38
CA SER A 482 -29.40 11.36 4.83
C SER A 482 -29.48 11.44 6.37
N ILE A 483 -29.31 10.31 7.06
CA ILE A 483 -29.22 10.26 8.53
C ILE A 483 -27.99 11.04 8.99
N LEU A 484 -26.89 10.88 8.28
CA LEU A 484 -25.64 11.53 8.64
C LEU A 484 -25.64 13.04 8.37
N ALA A 485 -26.31 13.48 7.30
CA ALA A 485 -26.59 14.89 7.07
C ALA A 485 -27.37 15.47 8.25
N ARG A 486 -28.40 14.77 8.75
CA ARG A 486 -29.15 15.20 9.95
C ARG A 486 -28.29 15.26 11.21
N ILE A 487 -27.36 14.32 11.40
CA ILE A 487 -26.41 14.35 12.53
C ILE A 487 -25.46 15.55 12.39
N LEU A 488 -24.95 15.82 11.19
CA LEU A 488 -24.12 17.00 10.90
C LEU A 488 -24.89 18.31 11.10
N ASP A 489 -26.18 18.37 10.78
CA ASP A 489 -27.06 19.51 11.11
C ASP A 489 -27.15 19.74 12.61
N CYS A 490 -27.36 18.66 13.38
CA CYS A 490 -27.39 18.73 14.84
C CYS A 490 -26.05 19.23 15.41
N ILE A 491 -24.93 18.66 14.94
CA ILE A 491 -23.59 19.05 15.36
C ILE A 491 -23.26 20.48 14.94
N GLU A 492 -23.62 20.92 13.72
CA GLU A 492 -23.45 22.31 13.27
C GLU A 492 -24.12 23.27 14.26
N ASN A 493 -25.37 22.99 14.61
CA ASN A 493 -26.13 23.82 15.54
C ASN A 493 -25.50 23.83 16.94
N VAL A 494 -25.06 22.69 17.47
CA VAL A 494 -24.38 22.60 18.78
C VAL A 494 -23.05 23.36 18.77
N VAL A 495 -22.20 23.15 17.75
CA VAL A 495 -20.89 23.80 17.64
C VAL A 495 -21.05 25.32 17.47
N LEU A 496 -22.02 25.77 16.67
CA LEU A 496 -22.33 27.20 16.55
C LEU A 496 -22.71 27.80 17.91
N GLN A 497 -23.54 27.12 18.71
CA GLN A 497 -23.90 27.60 20.05
C GLN A 497 -22.67 27.62 20.98
N VAL A 498 -21.91 26.54 21.05
CA VAL A 498 -20.74 26.42 21.94
C VAL A 498 -19.63 27.42 21.61
N VAL A 499 -19.39 27.72 20.32
CA VAL A 499 -18.33 28.66 19.90
C VAL A 499 -18.79 30.12 19.98
N LEU A 500 -20.06 30.40 19.66
CA LEU A 500 -20.57 31.77 19.63
C LEU A 500 -20.95 32.28 21.02
N VAL A 501 -21.41 31.43 21.95
CA VAL A 501 -21.80 31.85 23.31
C VAL A 501 -20.65 32.49 24.10
N PRO A 502 -19.43 31.89 24.19
CA PRO A 502 -18.30 32.53 24.88
C PRO A 502 -17.84 33.82 24.18
N ARG A 503 -17.87 33.86 22.84
CA ARG A 503 -17.51 35.05 22.06
C ARG A 503 -18.54 36.17 22.17
N ARG A 504 -19.79 35.86 22.47
CA ARG A 504 -20.82 36.85 22.80
C ARG A 504 -20.61 37.46 24.18
N LEU A 505 -19.93 36.78 25.11
CA LEU A 505 -19.66 37.28 26.45
C LEU A 505 -18.38 38.15 26.54
N LEU A 506 -17.44 38.01 25.60
CA LEU A 506 -16.21 38.82 25.53
C LEU A 506 -16.45 40.23 24.95
N PRO A 507 -16.13 41.32 25.68
CA PRO A 507 -16.24 42.69 25.18
C PRO A 507 -15.07 43.02 24.24
N THR A 508 -15.33 43.18 22.95
CA THR A 508 -14.32 43.59 21.95
C THR A 508 -14.89 44.64 20.98
N LYS A 509 -14.05 45.60 20.55
CA LYS A 509 -14.45 46.74 19.67
C LYS A 509 -14.99 46.33 18.29
N HIS A 510 -14.78 45.09 17.84
CA HIS A 510 -15.22 44.57 16.53
C HIS A 510 -16.06 43.28 16.64
N LYS A 511 -16.94 43.21 17.65
CA LYS A 511 -17.69 42.02 18.03
C LYS A 511 -18.58 41.45 16.92
N LEU A 512 -19.40 42.29 16.28
CA LEU A 512 -20.36 41.88 15.23
C LEU A 512 -19.65 41.30 14.00
N ALA A 513 -18.70 42.04 13.43
CA ALA A 513 -17.96 41.60 12.25
C ALA A 513 -17.20 40.28 12.47
N ARG A 514 -16.53 40.11 13.63
CA ARG A 514 -15.83 38.86 13.96
C ARG A 514 -16.78 37.69 14.19
N LEU A 515 -17.94 37.92 14.80
CA LEU A 515 -18.97 36.88 14.98
C LEU A 515 -19.51 36.41 13.63
N GLU A 516 -19.88 37.33 12.73
CA GLU A 516 -20.35 36.99 11.38
C GLU A 516 -19.27 36.28 10.56
N THR A 517 -18.02 36.71 10.63
CA THR A 517 -16.91 36.03 9.91
C THR A 517 -16.70 34.62 10.46
N THR A 518 -16.85 34.41 11.76
CA THR A 518 -16.70 33.09 12.38
C THR A 518 -17.89 32.18 12.06
N GLU A 519 -19.11 32.71 12.12
CA GLU A 519 -20.32 31.97 11.76
C GLU A 519 -20.28 31.56 10.29
N THR A 520 -19.96 32.49 9.39
CA THR A 520 -19.83 32.18 7.95
C THR A 520 -18.69 31.19 7.70
N ALA A 521 -17.55 31.31 8.38
CA ALA A 521 -16.46 30.33 8.28
C ALA A 521 -16.90 28.92 8.78
N LEU A 522 -17.64 28.83 9.88
CA LEU A 522 -18.16 27.56 10.40
C LEU A 522 -19.21 26.96 9.47
N ARG A 523 -20.19 27.75 9.02
CA ARG A 523 -21.22 27.30 8.07
C ARG A 523 -20.62 26.86 6.75
N THR A 524 -19.66 27.61 6.20
CA THR A 524 -18.95 27.20 4.97
C THR A 524 -18.13 25.94 5.19
N HIS A 525 -17.55 25.73 6.38
CA HIS A 525 -16.88 24.49 6.73
C HIS A 525 -17.84 23.29 6.79
N PHE A 526 -18.99 23.42 7.46
CA PHE A 526 -20.01 22.36 7.53
C PHE A 526 -20.67 22.08 6.18
N LEU A 527 -20.92 23.09 5.36
CA LEU A 527 -21.37 22.92 3.97
C LEU A 527 -20.33 22.16 3.13
N SER A 528 -19.04 22.44 3.32
CA SER A 528 -17.96 21.68 2.68
C SER A 528 -17.93 20.22 3.14
N LEU A 529 -18.19 19.95 4.43
CA LEU A 529 -18.30 18.60 4.98
C LEU A 529 -19.50 17.82 4.45
N ARG A 530 -20.68 18.47 4.32
CA ARG A 530 -21.88 17.87 3.70
C ARG A 530 -21.65 17.49 2.23
N ASN A 531 -20.84 18.29 1.52
CA ASN A 531 -20.51 18.08 0.11
C ASN A 531 -19.34 17.11 -0.11
N LEU A 532 -18.97 16.28 0.88
CA LEU A 532 -17.94 15.27 0.70
C LEU A 532 -18.49 14.00 0.05
N THR A 533 -17.69 13.38 -0.81
CA THR A 533 -17.97 12.05 -1.32
C THR A 533 -17.99 11.02 -0.19
N ALA A 534 -18.78 9.95 -0.31
CA ALA A 534 -18.86 8.89 0.69
C ALA A 534 -17.45 8.35 1.06
N ARG A 535 -16.54 8.23 0.08
CA ARG A 535 -15.14 7.88 0.30
C ARG A 535 -14.40 8.89 1.18
N ASN A 536 -14.51 10.18 0.87
CA ASN A 536 -13.87 11.23 1.65
C ASN A 536 -14.45 11.32 3.06
N TRP A 537 -15.74 11.06 3.21
CA TRP A 537 -16.41 11.04 4.50
C TRP A 537 -15.89 9.89 5.37
N LEU A 538 -15.93 8.65 4.85
CA LEU A 538 -15.38 7.48 5.53
C LEU A 538 -13.89 7.64 5.85
N GLN A 539 -13.13 8.27 4.95
CA GLN A 539 -11.72 8.58 5.19
C GLN A 539 -11.54 9.43 6.45
N ARG A 540 -12.32 10.51 6.60
CA ARG A 540 -12.17 11.45 7.71
C ARG A 540 -12.80 10.96 9.02
N ALA A 541 -13.96 10.30 8.94
CA ALA A 541 -14.77 9.95 10.11
C ALA A 541 -14.45 8.55 10.68
N PHE A 542 -14.01 7.62 9.84
CA PHE A 542 -13.77 6.24 10.25
C PHE A 542 -12.29 5.86 10.15
N PHE A 543 -11.70 6.01 8.97
CA PHE A 543 -10.35 5.52 8.71
C PHE A 543 -9.26 6.29 9.45
N THR A 544 -9.23 7.62 9.34
CA THR A 544 -8.18 8.43 9.98
C THR A 544 -8.19 8.32 11.51
N PRO A 545 -9.35 8.41 12.20
CA PRO A 545 -9.38 8.23 13.65
C PRO A 545 -8.88 6.85 14.07
N LEU A 546 -9.32 5.78 13.39
CA LEU A 546 -8.94 4.42 13.74
C LEU A 546 -7.45 4.13 13.42
N GLU A 547 -6.90 4.68 12.33
CA GLU A 547 -5.45 4.69 12.08
C GLU A 547 -4.70 5.38 13.22
N SER A 548 -5.17 6.54 13.69
CA SER A 548 -4.54 7.27 14.79
C SER A 548 -4.63 6.53 16.11
N THR A 549 -5.76 5.92 16.42
CA THR A 549 -5.88 5.04 17.58
C THR A 549 -4.90 3.89 17.51
N ASN A 550 -4.76 3.24 16.34
CA ASN A 550 -3.83 2.11 16.19
C ASN A 550 -2.35 2.55 16.23
N LEU A 551 -2.01 3.72 15.69
CA LEU A 551 -0.68 4.33 15.85
C LEU A 551 -0.37 4.57 17.32
N VAL A 552 -1.28 5.24 18.05
CA VAL A 552 -1.11 5.54 19.48
C VAL A 552 -0.98 4.25 20.27
N TRP A 553 -1.76 3.23 19.91
CA TRP A 553 -1.66 1.90 20.50
C TRP A 553 -0.28 1.27 20.27
N ALA A 554 0.24 1.28 19.05
CA ALA A 554 1.58 0.78 18.76
C ALA A 554 2.67 1.54 19.54
N CYS A 555 2.59 2.88 19.60
CA CYS A 555 3.50 3.69 20.40
C CYS A 555 3.39 3.36 21.90
N TYR A 556 2.17 3.16 22.40
CA TYR A 556 1.93 2.75 23.78
C TYR A 556 2.58 1.39 24.07
N LEU A 557 2.43 0.39 23.19
CA LEU A 557 3.07 -0.92 23.38
C LEU A 557 4.59 -0.80 23.47
N LEU A 558 5.21 -0.04 22.57
CA LEU A 558 6.66 0.18 22.57
C LEU A 558 7.09 0.86 23.88
N VAL A 559 6.47 1.98 24.25
CA VAL A 559 6.84 2.74 25.46
C VAL A 559 6.58 1.94 26.73
N ALA A 560 5.42 1.31 26.86
CA ALA A 560 5.04 0.52 28.03
C ALA A 560 5.99 -0.68 28.22
N GLN A 561 6.42 -1.31 27.13
CA GLN A 561 7.37 -2.42 27.17
C GLN A 561 8.80 -1.95 27.49
N THR A 562 9.26 -0.83 26.91
CA THR A 562 10.58 -0.25 27.26
C THR A 562 10.66 0.17 28.72
N LEU A 563 9.60 0.74 29.29
CA LEU A 563 9.59 1.20 30.69
C LEU A 563 9.31 0.08 31.71
N GLY A 564 8.82 -1.09 31.26
CA GLY A 564 8.37 -2.15 32.18
C GLY A 564 6.99 -1.88 32.79
N ALA A 565 6.15 -1.04 32.18
CA ALA A 565 4.80 -0.73 32.66
C ALA A 565 3.87 -1.96 32.69
N PHE A 566 4.23 -3.03 31.98
CA PHE A 566 3.54 -4.31 32.01
C PHE A 566 3.98 -5.25 33.15
N ASN A 567 4.85 -4.81 34.07
CA ASN A 567 5.20 -5.56 35.27
C ASN A 567 4.25 -5.16 36.41
N ASN A 568 3.00 -5.59 36.34
CA ASN A 568 2.00 -5.41 37.39
C ASN A 568 1.15 -6.67 37.51
N CYS A 569 0.41 -6.81 38.62
CA CYS A 569 -0.39 -8.01 38.86
C CYS A 569 -1.39 -8.31 37.73
N ALA A 570 -1.98 -7.30 37.08
CA ALA A 570 -2.97 -7.51 36.01
C ALA A 570 -2.34 -8.11 34.75
N CYS A 571 -1.17 -7.59 34.36
CA CYS A 571 -0.46 -8.06 33.19
C CYS A 571 0.28 -9.37 33.45
N MET A 572 0.84 -9.53 34.67
CA MET A 572 1.64 -10.70 35.02
C MET A 572 0.80 -11.96 35.24
N THR A 573 -0.47 -11.80 35.62
CA THR A 573 -1.41 -12.91 35.77
C THR A 573 -2.12 -13.30 34.47
N SER A 574 -1.95 -12.55 33.37
CA SER A 574 -2.60 -12.83 32.08
C SER A 574 -4.13 -13.00 32.15
N SER A 575 -4.82 -12.03 32.76
CA SER A 575 -6.26 -12.10 33.03
C SER A 575 -7.18 -11.90 31.82
N TRP A 576 -6.67 -11.60 30.63
CA TRP A 576 -7.51 -11.25 29.47
C TRP A 576 -8.12 -12.47 28.75
N GLY A 577 -7.74 -13.71 29.11
CA GLY A 577 -8.27 -14.93 28.50
C GLY A 577 -8.18 -16.19 29.38
N GLY A 578 -8.77 -17.29 28.93
CA GLY A 578 -9.00 -18.52 29.73
C GLY A 578 -7.78 -19.43 29.99
N PHE A 579 -6.56 -18.95 29.75
CA PHE A 579 -5.31 -19.72 29.98
C PHE A 579 -4.34 -19.04 30.97
N GLY A 580 -4.77 -17.95 31.61
CA GLY A 580 -4.06 -17.27 32.68
C GLY A 580 -4.89 -17.24 33.97
N GLY A 581 -4.77 -16.17 34.73
CA GLY A 581 -5.42 -15.95 36.03
C GLY A 581 -4.52 -16.15 37.25
N TYR A 582 -3.24 -16.46 37.05
CA TYR A 582 -2.29 -16.76 38.12
C TYR A 582 -0.91 -16.17 37.87
N LEU A 583 -0.18 -15.92 38.96
CA LEU A 583 1.23 -15.54 38.94
C LEU A 583 2.03 -16.60 39.71
N ASP A 584 3.08 -17.15 39.09
CA ASP A 584 4.02 -18.04 39.79
C ASP A 584 5.26 -17.24 40.21
N PHE A 585 5.46 -17.08 41.52
CA PHE A 585 6.57 -16.31 42.07
C PHE A 585 7.96 -16.91 41.75
N THR A 586 8.04 -18.20 41.44
CA THR A 586 9.31 -18.87 41.08
C THR A 586 9.71 -18.67 39.63
N GLN A 587 8.80 -18.15 38.79
CA GLN A 587 9.00 -17.98 37.35
C GLN A 587 8.67 -16.55 36.86
N THR A 588 8.60 -15.57 37.76
CA THR A 588 8.34 -14.16 37.40
C THR A 588 9.39 -13.58 36.45
N ASN A 589 10.66 -13.91 36.69
CA ASN A 589 11.80 -13.36 35.95
C ASN A 589 12.41 -14.35 34.95
N VAL A 590 12.24 -15.65 35.17
CA VAL A 590 12.81 -16.71 34.30
C VAL A 590 11.81 -17.85 34.16
N ALA A 591 11.39 -18.17 32.94
CA ALA A 591 10.60 -19.37 32.67
C ALA A 591 11.52 -20.59 32.55
N LYS A 592 11.20 -21.65 33.30
CA LYS A 592 12.04 -22.86 33.42
C LYS A 592 11.58 -24.04 32.55
N SER A 593 10.49 -23.87 31.80
CA SER A 593 9.89 -24.94 31.01
C SER A 593 10.70 -25.25 29.74
N VAL A 594 10.89 -26.53 29.43
CA VAL A 594 11.64 -27.00 28.24
C VAL A 594 10.96 -26.53 26.94
N ALA A 595 9.64 -26.40 26.94
CA ALA A 595 8.86 -25.92 25.80
C ALA A 595 9.13 -24.44 25.44
N VAL A 596 9.68 -23.64 26.37
CA VAL A 596 10.02 -22.22 26.14
C VAL A 596 11.00 -22.12 24.98
N ARG A 597 12.01 -23.00 24.93
CA ARG A 597 13.00 -23.02 23.85
C ARG A 597 12.34 -23.25 22.49
N GLU A 598 11.41 -24.20 22.41
CA GLU A 598 10.71 -24.52 21.16
C GLU A 598 9.88 -23.33 20.66
N TYR A 599 9.11 -22.69 21.54
CA TYR A 599 8.29 -21.53 21.15
C TYR A 599 9.13 -20.31 20.75
N TRP A 600 10.28 -20.08 21.39
CA TRP A 600 11.20 -18.99 21.01
C TRP A 600 11.80 -19.24 19.63
N ILE A 601 12.20 -20.49 19.35
CA ILE A 601 12.68 -20.89 18.02
C ILE A 601 11.56 -20.67 16.99
N ILE A 602 10.35 -21.16 17.23
CA ILE A 602 9.22 -21.01 16.31
C ILE A 602 8.93 -19.53 16.03
N GLY A 603 8.79 -18.70 17.07
CA GLY A 603 8.48 -17.28 16.91
C GLY A 603 9.57 -16.49 16.18
N THR A 604 10.83 -16.74 16.54
CA THR A 604 11.99 -16.10 15.92
C THR A 604 12.16 -16.53 14.47
N VAL A 605 12.18 -17.84 14.19
CA VAL A 605 12.34 -18.39 12.84
C VAL A 605 11.21 -17.95 11.93
N THR A 606 9.96 -17.98 12.40
CA THR A 606 8.80 -17.54 11.60
C THR A 606 8.95 -16.07 11.17
N THR A 607 9.29 -15.20 12.12
CA THR A 607 9.46 -13.76 11.83
C THR A 607 10.65 -13.50 10.93
N CYS A 608 11.82 -14.07 11.24
CA CYS A 608 13.04 -13.88 10.47
C CYS A 608 12.91 -14.44 9.04
N ALA A 609 12.28 -15.59 8.88
CA ALA A 609 12.03 -16.17 7.55
C ALA A 609 11.09 -15.28 6.74
N VAL A 610 9.96 -14.85 7.31
CA VAL A 610 9.00 -13.99 6.59
C VAL A 610 9.59 -12.62 6.27
N MET A 611 10.30 -12.01 7.21
CA MET A 611 10.99 -10.74 7.00
C MET A 611 12.08 -10.87 5.93
N GLY A 612 12.91 -11.92 6.01
CA GLY A 612 13.96 -12.21 5.03
C GLY A 612 13.40 -12.46 3.64
N LEU A 613 12.32 -13.23 3.51
CA LEU A 613 11.62 -13.47 2.26
C LEU A 613 11.01 -12.17 1.70
N GLY A 614 10.35 -11.37 2.53
CA GLY A 614 9.78 -10.08 2.14
C GLY A 614 10.84 -9.10 1.64
N MET A 615 11.94 -8.93 2.39
CA MET A 615 13.04 -8.06 1.98
C MET A 615 13.71 -8.58 0.70
N SER A 616 13.95 -9.88 0.59
CA SER A 616 14.56 -10.50 -0.60
C SER A 616 13.68 -10.32 -1.84
N TYR A 617 12.36 -10.48 -1.70
CA TYR A 617 11.40 -10.24 -2.77
C TYR A 617 11.46 -8.78 -3.27
N ILE A 618 11.51 -7.80 -2.35
CA ILE A 618 11.57 -6.38 -2.70
C ILE A 618 12.90 -6.04 -3.39
N VAL A 619 14.03 -6.53 -2.87
CA VAL A 619 15.34 -6.34 -3.51
C VAL A 619 15.34 -6.98 -4.89
N LEU A 620 14.72 -8.15 -5.03
CA LEU A 620 14.64 -8.82 -6.32
C LEU A 620 13.83 -8.01 -7.34
N GLU A 621 12.65 -7.53 -6.95
CA GLU A 621 11.84 -6.64 -7.80
C GLU A 621 12.61 -5.38 -8.19
N TRP A 622 13.39 -4.81 -7.27
CA TRP A 622 14.25 -3.67 -7.55
C TRP A 622 15.30 -3.97 -8.61
N LEU A 623 16.02 -5.08 -8.47
CA LEU A 623 17.06 -5.48 -9.42
C LEU A 623 16.50 -5.77 -10.80
N VAL A 624 15.33 -6.42 -10.87
CA VAL A 624 14.65 -6.74 -12.13
C VAL A 624 14.21 -5.48 -12.87
N GLN A 625 13.78 -4.46 -12.13
CA GLN A 625 13.27 -3.19 -12.68
C GLN A 625 14.37 -2.13 -12.87
N ALA A 626 15.59 -2.36 -12.35
CA ALA A 626 16.66 -1.37 -12.29
C ALA A 626 17.02 -0.79 -13.66
N HIS A 627 17.02 -1.61 -14.72
CA HIS A 627 17.36 -1.19 -16.09
C HIS A 627 16.49 -0.05 -16.64
N LEU A 628 15.24 0.09 -16.15
CA LEU A 628 14.34 1.18 -16.54
C LEU A 628 14.75 2.51 -15.88
N SER A 629 15.37 2.41 -14.71
CA SER A 629 15.69 3.53 -13.83
C SER A 629 17.14 4.00 -13.88
N THR A 630 18.04 3.21 -14.47
CA THR A 630 19.45 3.58 -14.64
C THR A 630 19.59 4.70 -15.67
N GLU A 631 20.23 5.80 -15.27
CA GLU A 631 20.45 6.99 -16.11
C GLU A 631 21.35 6.69 -17.31
N ASP A 632 22.53 6.13 -17.04
CA ASP A 632 23.50 5.71 -18.04
C ASP A 632 22.94 4.54 -18.88
N TYR A 633 22.92 4.75 -20.19
CA TYR A 633 22.32 3.83 -21.13
C TYR A 633 23.06 2.49 -21.21
N ASP A 634 24.39 2.50 -21.23
CA ASP A 634 25.21 1.29 -21.35
C ASP A 634 25.10 0.44 -20.10
N ASN A 635 25.12 1.10 -18.94
CA ASN A 635 24.87 0.45 -17.66
C ASN A 635 23.45 -0.13 -17.57
N ALA A 636 22.45 0.56 -18.12
CA ALA A 636 21.08 0.05 -18.21
C ALA A 636 20.99 -1.21 -19.09
N MET A 637 21.68 -1.24 -20.24
CA MET A 637 21.67 -2.40 -21.14
C MET A 637 22.42 -3.59 -20.53
N ASN A 638 23.54 -3.34 -19.86
CA ASN A 638 24.23 -4.37 -19.09
C ASN A 638 23.35 -4.93 -17.97
N GLY A 639 22.60 -4.07 -17.28
CA GLY A 639 21.57 -4.46 -16.32
C GLY A 639 20.50 -5.35 -16.95
N LEU A 640 19.95 -4.95 -18.09
CA LEU A 640 18.94 -5.72 -18.83
C LEU A 640 19.44 -7.12 -19.23
N ARG A 641 20.68 -7.23 -19.74
CA ARG A 641 21.31 -8.53 -20.05
C ARG A 641 21.39 -9.43 -18.82
N ARG A 642 21.78 -8.88 -17.67
CA ARG A 642 21.83 -9.62 -16.40
C ARG A 642 20.45 -10.06 -15.95
N VAL A 643 19.44 -9.18 -16.03
CA VAL A 643 18.05 -9.50 -15.69
C VAL A 643 17.49 -10.61 -16.58
N ARG A 644 17.76 -10.57 -17.88
CA ARG A 644 17.38 -11.62 -18.84
C ARG A 644 17.99 -12.98 -18.49
N LYS A 645 19.30 -13.01 -18.21
CA LYS A 645 19.99 -14.23 -17.75
C LYS A 645 19.41 -14.73 -16.43
N PHE A 646 19.18 -13.85 -15.48
CA PHE A 646 18.58 -14.19 -14.19
C PHE A 646 17.16 -14.76 -14.34
N ARG A 647 16.28 -14.12 -15.12
CA ARG A 647 14.92 -14.60 -15.39
C ARG A 647 14.93 -15.95 -16.10
N TYR A 648 15.87 -16.17 -17.02
CA TYR A 648 16.06 -17.46 -17.66
C TYR A 648 16.45 -18.55 -16.66
N VAL A 649 17.43 -18.28 -15.80
CA VAL A 649 17.90 -19.23 -14.77
C VAL A 649 16.84 -19.49 -13.69
N THR A 650 15.98 -18.52 -13.39
CA THR A 650 14.94 -18.64 -12.36
C THR A 650 13.57 -19.06 -12.89
N LEU A 651 13.44 -19.30 -14.19
CA LEU A 651 12.18 -19.66 -14.82
C LEU A 651 11.58 -20.95 -14.21
N TRP A 652 12.43 -21.94 -13.91
CA TRP A 652 12.00 -23.21 -13.33
C TRP A 652 11.41 -23.07 -11.92
N ILE A 653 11.82 -22.06 -11.16
CA ILE A 653 11.30 -21.76 -9.82
C ILE A 653 9.90 -21.13 -9.94
N LYS A 654 9.67 -20.31 -10.97
CA LYS A 654 8.40 -19.62 -11.18
C LYS A 654 7.31 -20.50 -11.78
N TYR A 655 7.70 -21.49 -12.60
CA TYR A 655 6.78 -22.41 -13.25
C TYR A 655 5.72 -23.04 -12.31
N PRO A 656 6.08 -23.62 -11.14
CA PRO A 656 5.08 -24.17 -10.20
C PRO A 656 4.18 -23.09 -9.58
N LEU A 657 4.69 -21.87 -9.36
CA LEU A 657 3.91 -20.74 -8.86
C LEU A 657 2.90 -20.24 -9.90
N ASP A 658 3.32 -20.10 -11.15
CA ASP A 658 2.45 -19.69 -12.26
C ASP A 658 1.35 -20.74 -12.51
N TRP A 659 1.70 -22.02 -12.37
CA TRP A 659 0.74 -23.13 -12.42
C TRP A 659 -0.26 -23.08 -11.26
N LEU A 660 0.19 -22.78 -10.05
CA LEU A 660 -0.68 -22.61 -8.88
C LEU A 660 -1.62 -21.41 -9.05
N VAL A 661 -1.13 -20.28 -9.55
CA VAL A 661 -1.95 -19.10 -9.89
C VAL A 661 -2.98 -19.45 -10.96
N TYR A 662 -2.60 -20.22 -11.98
CA TYR A 662 -3.51 -20.71 -13.01
C TYR A 662 -4.63 -21.58 -12.41
N ILE A 663 -4.30 -22.52 -11.52
CA ILE A 663 -5.31 -23.33 -10.81
C ILE A 663 -6.24 -22.48 -9.98
N VAL A 664 -5.69 -21.53 -9.19
CA VAL A 664 -6.51 -20.62 -8.39
C VAL A 664 -7.41 -19.78 -9.29
N SER A 665 -6.92 -19.35 -10.46
CA SER A 665 -7.72 -18.61 -11.44
C SER A 665 -8.85 -19.47 -12.03
N ILE A 666 -8.61 -20.75 -12.30
CA ILE A 666 -9.64 -21.70 -12.74
C ILE A 666 -10.66 -21.89 -11.63
N MET A 667 -10.23 -22.06 -10.38
CA MET A 667 -11.15 -22.20 -9.24
C MET A 667 -11.99 -20.94 -9.03
N LEU A 668 -11.39 -19.75 -9.10
CA LEU A 668 -12.12 -18.49 -9.02
C LEU A 668 -13.10 -18.31 -10.19
N ASN A 669 -12.73 -18.76 -11.39
CA ASN A 669 -13.59 -18.78 -12.57
C ASN A 669 -14.76 -19.76 -12.41
N ALA A 670 -14.50 -20.95 -11.86
CA ALA A 670 -15.52 -21.95 -11.56
C ALA A 670 -16.51 -21.43 -10.50
N CYS A 671 -16.04 -20.63 -9.55
CA CYS A 671 -16.88 -19.90 -8.58
C CYS A 671 -17.64 -18.70 -9.18
N GLN A 672 -17.65 -18.53 -10.51
CA GLN A 672 -18.31 -17.42 -11.22
C GLN A 672 -17.91 -16.03 -10.68
N VAL A 673 -16.69 -15.88 -10.16
CA VAL A 673 -16.14 -14.57 -9.77
C VAL A 673 -15.90 -13.77 -11.06
N ARG A 674 -16.91 -12.97 -11.43
CA ARG A 674 -17.10 -12.19 -12.66
C ARG A 674 -15.83 -11.77 -13.44
N GLY A 675 -15.85 -12.03 -14.76
CA GLY A 675 -15.17 -11.20 -15.76
C GLY A 675 -13.76 -11.64 -16.21
N LEU A 676 -13.33 -12.84 -15.87
CA LEU A 676 -11.99 -13.36 -16.20
C LEU A 676 -11.91 -14.10 -17.56
N ASN A 677 -13.04 -14.36 -18.22
CA ASN A 677 -13.12 -15.20 -19.42
C ASN A 677 -12.41 -14.64 -20.68
N ASP A 678 -11.88 -13.42 -20.67
CA ASP A 678 -11.38 -12.78 -21.90
C ASP A 678 -10.02 -12.06 -21.73
N ARG A 679 -9.24 -12.44 -20.71
CA ARG A 679 -7.99 -11.73 -20.38
C ARG A 679 -6.76 -12.55 -20.70
N ARG A 680 -6.16 -12.29 -21.86
CA ARG A 680 -4.80 -12.73 -22.21
C ARG A 680 -3.79 -12.02 -21.31
N ILE A 681 -2.87 -12.75 -20.70
CA ILE A 681 -1.82 -12.23 -19.83
C ILE A 681 -0.47 -12.40 -20.53
N VAL A 682 0.30 -11.33 -20.63
CA VAL A 682 1.68 -11.39 -21.12
C VAL A 682 2.55 -12.03 -20.05
N MET A 683 3.10 -13.20 -20.35
CA MET A 683 4.15 -13.82 -19.54
C MET A 683 5.51 -13.53 -20.15
N TRP A 684 6.55 -13.55 -19.31
CA TRP A 684 7.92 -13.42 -19.81
C TRP A 684 8.28 -14.66 -20.64
N THR A 685 8.74 -14.45 -21.87
CA THR A 685 9.22 -15.52 -22.75
C THR A 685 10.65 -15.26 -23.22
N ARG A 686 11.39 -16.33 -23.50
CA ARG A 686 12.69 -16.27 -24.17
C ARG A 686 12.52 -16.18 -25.68
N ASP A 687 11.60 -16.97 -26.24
CA ASP A 687 11.43 -17.13 -27.68
C ASP A 687 10.68 -15.94 -28.30
N CYS A 688 11.13 -15.53 -29.49
CA CYS A 688 10.65 -14.34 -30.20
C CYS A 688 9.35 -14.56 -30.99
N THR A 689 8.70 -15.71 -30.84
CA THR A 689 7.50 -16.03 -31.60
C THR A 689 6.45 -16.70 -30.73
N LEU A 690 5.22 -16.21 -30.89
CA LEU A 690 3.98 -16.88 -30.52
C LEU A 690 4.03 -18.33 -31.02
N LYS A 691 3.99 -19.31 -30.11
CA LYS A 691 3.42 -20.62 -30.43
C LYS A 691 1.97 -20.60 -29.93
N PRO A 692 0.99 -20.29 -30.80
CA PRO A 692 -0.42 -20.36 -30.43
C PRO A 692 -0.90 -21.81 -30.24
N GLU A 693 -0.08 -22.83 -30.53
CA GLU A 693 -0.51 -24.23 -30.50
C GLU A 693 -0.90 -24.75 -29.12
N ILE A 694 -0.26 -24.30 -28.03
CA ILE A 694 -0.62 -24.81 -26.69
C ILE A 694 -1.95 -24.20 -26.23
N GLY A 695 -2.20 -22.92 -26.55
CA GLY A 695 -3.47 -22.26 -26.29
C GLY A 695 -4.61 -22.83 -27.14
N HIS A 696 -4.38 -23.09 -28.43
CA HIS A 696 -5.37 -23.71 -29.30
C HIS A 696 -5.64 -25.18 -28.95
N MET A 697 -4.63 -25.99 -28.58
CA MET A 697 -4.87 -27.36 -28.11
C MET A 697 -5.60 -27.39 -26.77
N MET A 698 -5.28 -26.50 -25.82
CA MET A 698 -5.97 -26.47 -24.53
C MET A 698 -7.37 -25.87 -24.60
N VAL A 699 -7.58 -24.84 -25.43
CA VAL A 699 -8.93 -24.34 -25.72
C VAL A 699 -9.72 -25.43 -26.41
N ARG A 700 -9.17 -26.13 -27.42
CA ARG A 700 -9.83 -27.26 -28.09
C ARG A 700 -10.13 -28.41 -27.13
N CYS A 701 -9.22 -28.78 -26.22
CA CYS A 701 -9.49 -29.75 -25.15
C CYS A 701 -10.58 -29.27 -24.17
N ALA A 702 -10.66 -27.97 -23.88
CA ALA A 702 -11.72 -27.42 -23.03
C ALA A 702 -13.08 -27.36 -23.76
N THR A 703 -13.10 -27.03 -25.05
CA THR A 703 -14.32 -27.10 -25.87
C THR A 703 -14.76 -28.54 -26.12
N ASP A 704 -13.83 -29.47 -26.28
CA ASP A 704 -14.09 -30.90 -26.44
C ASP A 704 -14.55 -31.53 -25.10
N ALA A 705 -14.01 -31.09 -23.96
CA ALA A 705 -14.49 -31.45 -22.63
C ALA A 705 -15.89 -30.88 -22.34
N GLN A 706 -16.23 -29.68 -22.83
CA GLN A 706 -17.58 -29.13 -22.75
C GLN A 706 -18.59 -29.83 -23.67
N ARG A 707 -18.13 -30.46 -24.76
CA ARG A 707 -18.98 -31.30 -25.64
C ARG A 707 -19.21 -32.72 -25.08
N LEU A 708 -18.44 -33.14 -24.07
CA LEU A 708 -18.56 -34.46 -23.45
C LEU A 708 -19.59 -34.52 -22.31
N SER A 709 -20.19 -33.40 -21.91
CA SER A 709 -21.40 -33.38 -21.08
C SER A 709 -22.60 -33.09 -21.96
N PHE A 710 -23.64 -33.94 -21.90
CA PHE A 710 -24.86 -33.96 -22.73
C PHE A 710 -24.81 -34.84 -23.99
N HIS A 711 -24.49 -36.13 -23.82
CA HIS A 711 -25.28 -37.14 -24.52
C HIS A 711 -26.19 -37.82 -23.49
N GLU A 712 -27.47 -37.46 -23.55
CA GLU A 712 -28.56 -38.16 -22.89
C GLU A 712 -28.51 -39.65 -23.29
N THR A 713 -28.35 -40.52 -22.29
CA THR A 713 -28.70 -41.93 -22.42
C THR A 713 -30.22 -42.03 -22.38
N SER A 714 -30.84 -42.09 -23.56
CA SER A 714 -32.19 -42.61 -23.74
C SER A 714 -32.11 -44.10 -24.10
N VAL A 715 -32.17 -44.99 -23.10
CA VAL A 715 -32.86 -46.29 -23.13
C VAL A 715 -33.33 -46.57 -21.71
#